data_AF-A0A7J6LFB5-F1
#
_entry.id   AF-A0A7J6LFB5-F1
#
_cell.length_a   1.000
_cell.length_b   1.000
_cell.length_c   1.000
_cell.angle_alpha   90.00
_cell.angle_beta   90.00
_cell.angle_gamma   90.00
#
_symmetry.space_group_name_H-M   'P 1'
#
loop_
_entity.id
_entity.type
_entity.pdbx_description
1 polymer ?
#
loop_
_entity_poly.entity_id
_entity_poly.type
_entity_poly.pdbx_seq_one_letter_code
_entity_poly.pdbx_strand_id
1 'polypeptide(L)'
;MQHYSSFNKASAERSTVRYFSLRRSLSKATEDKELKQRYLAFMRHVEKAQAVSNPAISGGRYLRLWSSWMISNSCDVTRKLFKGGRISKEEVGHFSGTRLLELLLDEKSKGQAKKLLKAMGKGHKVVYKKMKGERNYFKKKDLIGLTEDAMRYFRVWYRTDSYCLRADRATYYRVVGECHNRKTREIIFNAYHRHFYENEAHDRSILAVLQARKRVAESLGFASWGEMENAQLGIHNDAHLMRVLQHCWNDGLPLLVPFVKRLEQLKLGAMAGKVTPEPKGPLTTNVDLIDELFYVTMCRQDRLQRQLAEYMVFGPALKRYSELASRLFNVDLIDESDNVTFSHEGWDRDVKIMHVVNAATNAHIGYWYVRVFARSKKYKTGLASTVSLCDGHVFTELNFVRPQVNVVRKLYYEEVLSFGHQMGTAMHMLFGQSKTAHLPLDAKALAGSLAELAALDSDVIRYMARDGGRVPSEHEIRSVRRDVYFYVWALREIAVICVLHSGEFDPDTATVEDLRNKAKEVARAFSPVELAPSYHPLTAEAGMWTVSEGATEKLGYLFAHMRASSLLSRLRASAKGRTNSVYNTPPVTEGLVGELLRSELLEKKFSPHSLECLMAAIDGAQHQQQMTENQPLMASRPYGEGMPAPMVVGNQAGAALQQLEVAFFFAALGTVVAGVSSTLTTAFTEFAPFDLTDDIYLLAFGLIMLVVDAPVKPRGLLFYQAFVSRYVKFLTRLTGKGFWYVFLGIHVFIALWTNDAWPFAGLILGPGIFLVGCAGAYIGMAKTRALDAVARKLVVQSPEQLSLLYKNNALSHMSEGLTQEEFNNIARNNAGIVFAAEELGLIFNAICDGRRFITLRDLAVWLQGPRTLV
;
A
#
# COMPACT_ATOMS: atom_id res chain seq x y z
N MET A 1 20.08 1.91 -41.37
CA MET A 1 19.86 3.07 -40.47
C MET A 1 19.30 4.32 -41.17
N GLN A 2 19.58 4.60 -42.46
CA GLN A 2 19.02 5.78 -43.15
C GLN A 2 17.50 5.69 -43.46
N HIS A 3 16.92 4.49 -43.62
CA HIS A 3 15.48 4.31 -43.84
C HIS A 3 14.59 4.57 -42.61
N TYR A 4 15.14 4.56 -41.39
CA TYR A 4 14.38 4.83 -40.15
C TYR A 4 14.21 6.33 -39.88
N SER A 5 15.10 7.16 -40.44
CA SER A 5 15.07 8.63 -40.32
C SER A 5 13.98 9.27 -41.20
N SER A 6 13.77 8.75 -42.42
CA SER A 6 12.77 9.29 -43.36
C SER A 6 11.32 9.03 -42.92
N PHE A 7 11.06 7.94 -42.19
CA PHE A 7 9.72 7.59 -41.71
C PHE A 7 9.25 8.50 -40.57
N ASN A 8 10.15 8.91 -39.68
CA ASN A 8 9.85 9.84 -38.59
C ASN A 8 9.62 11.28 -39.09
N LYS A 9 10.30 11.70 -40.16
CA LYS A 9 10.13 13.04 -40.74
C LYS A 9 8.76 13.21 -41.42
N ALA A 10 8.30 12.19 -42.14
CA ALA A 10 6.98 12.20 -42.79
C ALA A 10 5.80 12.12 -41.78
N SER A 11 6.01 11.49 -40.63
CA SER A 11 5.04 11.45 -39.52
C SER A 11 4.91 12.81 -38.81
N ALA A 12 6.05 13.50 -38.62
CA ALA A 12 6.10 14.85 -38.05
C ALA A 12 5.44 15.91 -38.96
N GLU A 13 5.61 15.81 -40.28
CA GLU A 13 4.97 16.75 -41.23
C GLU A 13 3.44 16.56 -41.29
N ARG A 14 2.94 15.32 -41.27
CA ARG A 14 1.50 15.03 -41.28
C ARG A 14 0.78 15.47 -40.00
N SER A 15 1.46 15.38 -38.85
CA SER A 15 0.93 15.85 -37.56
C SER A 15 0.90 17.38 -37.48
N THR A 16 1.89 18.06 -38.08
CA THR A 16 1.95 19.52 -38.19
C THR A 16 0.82 20.08 -39.08
N VAL A 17 0.55 19.46 -40.23
CA VAL A 17 -0.56 19.86 -41.13
C VAL A 17 -1.94 19.65 -40.48
N ARG A 18 -2.15 18.55 -39.74
CA ARG A 18 -3.38 18.31 -38.97
C ARG A 18 -3.56 19.32 -37.85
N TYR A 19 -2.48 19.74 -37.18
CA TYR A 19 -2.50 20.77 -36.14
C TYR A 19 -2.92 22.15 -36.69
N PHE A 20 -2.41 22.56 -37.85
CA PHE A 20 -2.81 23.82 -38.49
C PHE A 20 -4.26 23.83 -39.02
N SER A 21 -4.74 22.68 -39.50
CA SER A 21 -6.16 22.50 -39.87
C SER A 21 -7.08 22.63 -38.64
N LEU A 22 -6.71 22.03 -37.51
CA LEU A 22 -7.47 22.10 -36.26
C LEU A 22 -7.49 23.54 -35.70
N ARG A 23 -6.36 24.25 -35.80
CA ARG A 23 -6.22 25.67 -35.39
C ARG A 23 -7.10 26.62 -36.22
N ARG A 24 -7.22 26.38 -37.53
CA ARG A 24 -8.14 27.15 -38.41
C ARG A 24 -9.62 26.89 -38.06
N SER A 25 -9.99 25.63 -37.78
CA SER A 25 -11.36 25.28 -37.37
C SER A 25 -11.73 25.84 -36.00
N LEU A 26 -10.79 25.86 -35.05
CA LEU A 26 -10.98 26.46 -33.71
C LEU A 26 -11.05 27.99 -33.75
N SER A 27 -10.32 28.64 -34.67
CA SER A 27 -10.37 30.11 -34.86
C SER A 27 -11.74 30.63 -35.27
N LYS A 28 -12.56 29.79 -35.92
CA LYS A 28 -13.93 30.10 -36.36
C LYS A 28 -15.01 29.85 -35.31
N ALA A 29 -14.71 29.17 -34.20
CA ALA A 29 -15.73 28.55 -33.34
C ALA A 29 -15.97 29.23 -31.97
N THR A 30 -15.36 30.38 -31.66
CA THR A 30 -15.57 31.03 -30.35
C THR A 30 -15.67 32.56 -30.48
N GLU A 31 -16.88 33.09 -30.22
CA GLU A 31 -17.18 34.52 -30.13
C GLU A 31 -16.69 35.18 -28.82
N ASP A 32 -16.23 34.39 -27.86
CA ASP A 32 -15.72 34.91 -26.59
C ASP A 32 -14.25 35.36 -26.72
N LYS A 33 -14.06 36.67 -26.89
CA LYS A 33 -12.75 37.34 -27.02
C LYS A 33 -11.84 37.10 -25.81
N GLU A 34 -12.38 36.93 -24.60
CA GLU A 34 -11.60 36.74 -23.37
C GLU A 34 -11.09 35.29 -23.28
N LEU A 35 -11.94 34.33 -23.62
CA LEU A 35 -11.57 32.92 -23.74
C LEU A 35 -10.51 32.71 -24.84
N LYS A 36 -10.64 33.44 -25.96
CA LYS A 36 -9.70 33.39 -27.09
C LYS A 36 -8.34 34.02 -26.76
N GLN A 37 -8.30 35.12 -26.02
CA GLN A 37 -7.03 35.70 -25.57
C GLN A 37 -6.34 34.83 -24.51
N ARG A 38 -7.08 34.25 -23.57
CA ARG A 38 -6.54 33.31 -22.56
C ARG A 38 -6.03 32.03 -23.20
N TYR A 39 -6.74 31.51 -24.21
CA TYR A 39 -6.30 30.37 -25.01
C TYR A 39 -5.06 30.67 -25.86
N LEU A 40 -4.99 31.84 -26.51
CA LEU A 40 -3.81 32.22 -27.31
C LEU A 40 -2.58 32.55 -26.45
N ALA A 41 -2.76 33.06 -25.23
CA ALA A 41 -1.69 33.22 -24.25
C ALA A 41 -1.19 31.86 -23.73
N PHE A 42 -2.11 30.93 -23.46
CA PHE A 42 -1.82 29.54 -23.10
C PHE A 42 -1.05 28.80 -24.22
N MET A 43 -1.48 28.93 -25.48
CA MET A 43 -0.80 28.27 -26.61
C MET A 43 0.60 28.84 -26.88
N ARG A 44 0.84 30.15 -26.66
CA ARG A 44 2.20 30.74 -26.73
C ARG A 44 3.11 30.27 -25.59
N HIS A 45 2.55 29.86 -24.46
CA HIS A 45 3.30 29.24 -23.36
C HIS A 45 3.60 27.76 -23.63
N VAL A 46 2.67 27.02 -24.25
CA VAL A 46 2.87 25.62 -24.68
C VAL A 46 3.94 25.52 -25.78
N GLU A 47 3.93 26.42 -26.76
CA GLU A 47 4.96 26.47 -27.81
C GLU A 47 6.36 26.81 -27.25
N LYS A 48 6.45 27.57 -26.15
CA LYS A 48 7.72 27.81 -25.43
C LYS A 48 8.15 26.63 -24.54
N ALA A 49 7.20 25.84 -24.02
CA ALA A 49 7.46 24.71 -23.13
C ALA A 49 7.92 23.44 -23.85
N GLN A 50 7.62 23.28 -25.15
CA GLN A 50 8.10 22.16 -25.95
C GLN A 50 9.57 22.31 -26.42
N ALA A 51 10.19 23.47 -26.21
CA ALA A 51 11.49 23.79 -26.78
C ALA A 51 12.71 23.52 -25.88
N VAL A 52 12.57 23.03 -24.64
CA VAL A 52 13.73 22.86 -23.73
C VAL A 52 13.70 21.53 -22.96
N SER A 53 14.77 20.75 -23.11
CA SER A 53 15.04 19.45 -22.48
C SER A 53 15.80 19.57 -21.15
N ASN A 54 15.15 19.41 -19.99
CA ASN A 54 15.66 18.75 -18.76
C ASN A 54 14.59 18.83 -17.62
N PRO A 55 14.41 17.82 -16.76
CA PRO A 55 13.29 17.70 -15.83
C PRO A 55 13.66 18.14 -14.41
N ALA A 56 12.95 19.14 -13.87
CA ALA A 56 12.81 19.35 -12.43
C ALA A 56 11.71 20.40 -12.14
N ILE A 57 10.74 20.00 -11.31
CA ILE A 57 9.96 20.84 -10.40
C ILE A 57 8.91 21.77 -11.04
N SER A 58 7.63 21.35 -11.01
CA SER A 58 6.65 21.86 -10.02
C SER A 58 5.20 21.54 -10.45
N GLY A 59 4.77 20.32 -10.12
CA GLY A 59 3.35 19.98 -10.04
C GLY A 59 2.75 20.59 -8.76
N GLY A 60 2.10 21.74 -8.88
CA GLY A 60 1.66 22.51 -7.70
C GLY A 60 0.36 23.29 -7.87
N ARG A 61 -0.52 22.92 -8.80
CA ARG A 61 -1.86 23.55 -8.90
C ARG A 61 -2.93 22.68 -9.61
N TYR A 62 -2.71 21.37 -9.66
CA TYR A 62 -3.58 20.43 -10.37
C TYR A 62 -4.68 19.79 -9.51
N LEU A 63 -4.76 20.10 -8.22
CA LEU A 63 -5.65 19.34 -7.32
C LEU A 63 -6.70 20.13 -6.56
N ARG A 64 -6.72 21.46 -6.62
CA ARG A 64 -7.81 22.22 -6.00
C ARG A 64 -9.14 22.12 -6.77
N LEU A 65 -9.13 21.58 -7.99
CA LEU A 65 -10.34 21.22 -8.73
C LEU A 65 -10.78 19.75 -8.54
N TRP A 66 -9.93 18.88 -8.00
CA TRP A 66 -10.21 17.44 -7.93
C TRP A 66 -11.03 17.05 -6.68
N SER A 67 -10.97 17.82 -5.61
CA SER A 67 -11.71 17.53 -4.36
C SER A 67 -13.22 17.81 -4.47
N SER A 68 -13.66 18.74 -5.33
CA SER A 68 -15.08 18.96 -5.64
C SER A 68 -15.67 17.93 -6.62
N TRP A 69 -14.83 17.08 -7.23
CA TRP A 69 -15.24 16.19 -8.34
C TRP A 69 -15.66 14.77 -7.90
N MET A 70 -15.11 14.24 -6.81
CA MET A 70 -15.27 12.84 -6.38
C MET A 70 -16.67 12.46 -5.83
N ILE A 71 -17.55 13.43 -5.55
CA ILE A 71 -18.86 13.12 -4.90
C ILE A 71 -20.02 13.04 -5.90
N SER A 72 -19.86 13.46 -7.17
CA SER A 72 -21.02 13.53 -8.09
C SER A 72 -20.93 12.85 -9.45
N ASN A 73 -19.81 12.73 -10.17
CA ASN A 73 -19.93 12.50 -11.63
C ASN A 73 -18.75 11.78 -12.32
N SER A 74 -18.48 10.51 -11.99
CA SER A 74 -17.62 9.66 -12.83
C SER A 74 -18.19 9.45 -14.24
N CYS A 75 -19.50 9.63 -14.45
CA CYS A 75 -20.13 9.43 -15.76
C CYS A 75 -20.11 10.65 -16.70
N ASP A 76 -19.96 11.87 -16.18
CA ASP A 76 -20.23 13.12 -16.93
C ASP A 76 -18.97 13.81 -17.48
N VAL A 77 -17.79 13.55 -16.89
CA VAL A 77 -16.52 14.09 -17.40
C VAL A 77 -15.96 13.29 -18.57
N THR A 78 -16.09 11.97 -18.58
CA THR A 78 -15.83 11.14 -19.77
C THR A 78 -16.70 11.58 -20.96
N ARG A 79 -17.92 12.06 -20.67
CA ARG A 79 -18.87 12.59 -21.66
C ARG A 79 -18.44 13.96 -22.23
N LYS A 80 -17.86 14.84 -21.40
CA LYS A 80 -17.36 16.16 -21.81
C LYS A 80 -15.99 16.09 -22.49
N LEU A 81 -15.12 15.16 -22.08
CA LEU A 81 -13.83 14.90 -22.72
C LEU A 81 -13.96 14.21 -24.08
N PHE A 82 -14.94 13.30 -24.23
CA PHE A 82 -15.32 12.72 -25.52
C PHE A 82 -15.94 13.76 -26.48
N LYS A 83 -16.88 14.59 -25.99
CA LYS A 83 -17.45 15.70 -26.80
C LYS A 83 -16.42 16.78 -27.16
N GLY A 84 -15.35 16.91 -26.38
CA GLY A 84 -14.24 17.83 -26.63
C GLY A 84 -13.07 17.25 -27.43
N GLY A 85 -13.16 15.99 -27.90
CA GLY A 85 -12.13 15.33 -28.71
C GLY A 85 -10.81 15.03 -28.01
N ARG A 86 -10.78 14.99 -26.66
CA ARG A 86 -9.55 14.85 -25.85
C ARG A 86 -9.22 13.42 -25.43
N ILE A 87 -10.10 12.47 -25.72
CA ILE A 87 -9.88 11.02 -25.57
C ILE A 87 -10.53 10.36 -26.77
N SER A 88 -9.80 9.43 -27.38
CA SER A 88 -10.28 8.62 -28.50
C SER A 88 -11.47 7.77 -28.07
N LYS A 89 -12.26 7.34 -29.07
CA LYS A 89 -13.43 6.47 -28.88
C LYS A 89 -13.05 5.14 -28.19
N GLU A 90 -11.79 4.74 -28.30
CA GLU A 90 -11.19 3.53 -27.73
C GLU A 90 -10.83 3.70 -26.24
N GLU A 91 -10.38 4.88 -25.80
CA GLU A 91 -9.97 5.15 -24.41
C GLU A 91 -11.15 5.27 -23.43
N VAL A 92 -12.36 5.51 -23.93
CA VAL A 92 -13.60 5.57 -23.14
C VAL A 92 -14.15 4.18 -22.79
N GLY A 93 -13.70 3.12 -23.48
CA GLY A 93 -14.22 1.76 -23.35
C GLY A 93 -13.88 1.01 -22.06
N HIS A 94 -13.17 1.63 -21.11
CA HIS A 94 -12.52 0.90 -20.01
C HIS A 94 -13.22 0.97 -18.64
N PHE A 95 -14.35 1.68 -18.52
CA PHE A 95 -15.13 1.67 -17.28
C PHE A 95 -16.62 1.46 -17.59
N SER A 96 -17.10 0.31 -17.10
CA SER A 96 -18.40 -0.33 -17.31
C SER A 96 -18.57 -0.99 -18.69
N GLY A 97 -18.67 -2.34 -18.70
CA GLY A 97 -18.97 -3.13 -19.92
C GLY A 97 -20.23 -2.67 -20.64
N THR A 98 -21.09 -1.95 -19.93
CA THR A 98 -22.29 -1.28 -20.42
C THR A 98 -22.06 -0.10 -21.37
N ARG A 99 -20.87 0.50 -21.43
CA ARG A 99 -20.57 1.62 -22.34
C ARG A 99 -19.86 1.19 -23.63
N LEU A 100 -19.15 0.05 -23.59
CA LEU A 100 -18.63 -0.62 -24.79
C LEU A 100 -19.80 -1.11 -25.67
N LEU A 101 -20.85 -1.63 -25.01
CA LEU A 101 -22.16 -1.90 -25.60
C LEU A 101 -22.76 -0.68 -26.32
N GLU A 102 -22.74 0.52 -25.72
CA GLU A 102 -23.21 1.74 -26.40
C GLU A 102 -22.38 2.14 -27.64
N LEU A 103 -21.15 1.63 -27.79
CA LEU A 103 -20.25 2.00 -28.90
C LEU A 103 -20.33 1.02 -30.08
N LEU A 104 -20.61 -0.26 -29.81
CA LEU A 104 -20.67 -1.34 -30.80
C LEU A 104 -22.07 -1.56 -31.38
N LEU A 105 -23.11 -1.12 -30.69
CA LEU A 105 -24.49 -1.26 -31.13
C LEU A 105 -24.85 -0.24 -32.22
N ASP A 106 -25.73 -0.59 -33.15
CA ASP A 106 -26.35 0.37 -34.06
C ASP A 106 -27.18 1.41 -33.28
N GLU A 107 -27.53 2.56 -33.86
CA GLU A 107 -28.22 3.66 -33.14
C GLU A 107 -29.56 3.23 -32.50
N LYS A 108 -30.31 2.30 -33.10
CA LYS A 108 -31.55 1.77 -32.53
C LYS A 108 -31.24 0.93 -31.30
N SER A 109 -30.23 0.07 -31.39
CA SER A 109 -29.75 -0.78 -30.31
C SER A 109 -29.09 0.02 -29.17
N LYS A 110 -28.41 1.14 -29.46
CA LYS A 110 -27.90 2.09 -28.44
C LYS A 110 -29.03 2.73 -27.63
N GLY A 111 -30.11 3.11 -28.31
CA GLY A 111 -31.30 3.68 -27.66
C GLY A 111 -31.93 2.70 -26.68
N GLN A 112 -32.01 1.42 -27.07
CA GLN A 112 -32.48 0.34 -26.20
C GLN A 112 -31.51 0.08 -25.04
N ALA A 113 -30.21 -0.07 -25.31
CA ALA A 113 -29.19 -0.24 -24.28
C ALA A 113 -29.22 0.89 -23.23
N LYS A 114 -29.31 2.15 -23.64
CA LYS A 114 -29.44 3.30 -22.70
C LYS A 114 -30.70 3.23 -21.82
N LYS A 115 -31.84 2.85 -22.40
CA LYS A 115 -33.09 2.68 -21.65
C LYS A 115 -32.96 1.55 -20.63
N LEU A 116 -32.35 0.43 -21.03
CA LEU A 116 -32.07 -0.72 -20.18
C LEU A 116 -31.10 -0.35 -19.04
N LEU A 117 -30.01 0.35 -19.32
CA LEU A 117 -29.05 0.80 -18.31
C LEU A 117 -29.66 1.76 -17.30
N LYS A 118 -30.55 2.64 -17.75
CA LYS A 118 -31.31 3.52 -16.85
C LYS A 118 -32.28 2.72 -15.99
N ALA A 119 -32.89 1.66 -16.52
CA ALA A 119 -33.75 0.75 -15.77
C ALA A 119 -32.94 -0.06 -14.74
N MET A 120 -31.79 -0.63 -15.13
CA MET A 120 -30.84 -1.32 -14.23
C MET A 120 -30.39 -0.40 -13.09
N GLY A 121 -29.95 0.83 -13.40
CA GLY A 121 -29.54 1.79 -12.39
C GLY A 121 -30.67 2.22 -11.44
N LYS A 122 -31.92 2.23 -11.91
CA LYS A 122 -33.10 2.42 -11.04
C LYS A 122 -33.36 1.21 -10.15
N GLY A 123 -33.34 0.00 -10.72
CA GLY A 123 -33.47 -1.25 -9.96
C GLY A 123 -32.44 -1.34 -8.85
N HIS A 124 -31.17 -1.11 -9.17
CA HIS A 124 -30.06 -1.08 -8.21
C HIS A 124 -30.29 -0.08 -7.07
N LYS A 125 -30.75 1.14 -7.36
CA LYS A 125 -31.07 2.15 -6.32
C LYS A 125 -32.23 1.72 -5.43
N VAL A 126 -33.24 1.06 -5.99
CA VAL A 126 -34.40 0.55 -5.22
C VAL A 126 -33.94 -0.56 -4.26
N VAL A 127 -33.14 -1.51 -4.75
CA VAL A 127 -32.52 -2.58 -3.95
C VAL A 127 -31.71 -1.96 -2.79
N TYR A 128 -30.74 -1.09 -3.09
CA TYR A 128 -29.87 -0.48 -2.07
C TYR A 128 -30.59 0.40 -1.06
N LYS A 129 -31.64 1.13 -1.48
CA LYS A 129 -32.41 1.99 -0.58
C LYS A 129 -33.22 1.14 0.41
N LYS A 130 -33.78 0.01 -0.04
CA LYS A 130 -34.55 -0.91 0.80
C LYS A 130 -33.67 -1.72 1.76
N MET A 131 -32.44 -2.07 1.38
CA MET A 131 -31.44 -2.70 2.27
C MET A 131 -31.13 -1.91 3.57
N LYS A 132 -31.51 -0.63 3.67
CA LYS A 132 -31.21 0.23 4.83
C LYS A 132 -32.39 0.41 5.82
N GLY A 133 -33.53 -0.25 5.59
CA GLY A 133 -34.83 0.22 6.09
C GLY A 133 -35.21 -0.14 7.52
N GLU A 134 -35.03 -1.39 7.95
CA GLU A 134 -35.66 -1.87 9.19
C GLU A 134 -34.77 -1.72 10.41
N ARG A 135 -35.34 -1.19 11.51
CA ARG A 135 -34.65 -0.95 12.79
C ARG A 135 -35.25 -1.86 13.85
N ASN A 136 -34.43 -2.74 14.38
CA ASN A 136 -34.78 -3.66 15.45
C ASN A 136 -34.13 -3.19 16.76
N TYR A 137 -34.90 -3.11 17.84
CA TYR A 137 -34.44 -2.59 19.12
C TYR A 137 -34.21 -3.72 20.12
N PHE A 138 -33.03 -3.72 20.73
CA PHE A 138 -32.58 -4.75 21.66
C PHE A 138 -32.04 -4.14 22.96
N LYS A 139 -32.07 -4.91 24.05
CA LYS A 139 -31.38 -4.59 25.30
C LYS A 139 -29.98 -5.21 25.30
N LYS A 140 -29.09 -4.75 26.20
CA LYS A 140 -27.73 -5.30 26.31
C LYS A 140 -27.72 -6.83 26.47
N LYS A 141 -28.64 -7.37 27.27
CA LYS A 141 -28.79 -8.82 27.50
C LYS A 141 -29.15 -9.63 26.26
N ASP A 142 -29.72 -8.99 25.24
CA ASP A 142 -30.10 -9.67 23.99
C ASP A 142 -28.91 -9.75 23.01
N LEU A 143 -27.84 -8.98 23.27
CA LEU A 143 -26.64 -8.88 22.44
C LEU A 143 -25.43 -9.60 23.04
N ILE A 144 -25.66 -10.58 23.93
CA ILE A 144 -24.59 -11.39 24.54
C ILE A 144 -23.67 -11.99 23.47
N GLY A 145 -22.36 -12.02 23.75
CA GLY A 145 -21.33 -12.46 22.81
C GLY A 145 -20.70 -11.34 21.96
N LEU A 146 -21.42 -10.23 21.74
CA LEU A 146 -20.86 -9.06 21.07
C LEU A 146 -19.90 -8.30 21.99
N THR A 147 -18.81 -7.76 21.44
CA THR A 147 -17.89 -6.90 22.18
C THR A 147 -18.50 -5.53 22.45
N GLU A 148 -18.03 -4.83 23.49
CA GLU A 148 -18.45 -3.44 23.78
C GLU A 148 -18.20 -2.50 22.59
N ASP A 149 -17.09 -2.68 21.88
CA ASP A 149 -16.80 -1.92 20.65
C ASP A 149 -17.80 -2.21 19.54
N ALA A 150 -18.22 -3.47 19.37
CA ALA A 150 -19.26 -3.83 18.42
C ALA A 150 -20.61 -3.21 18.80
N MET A 151 -20.99 -3.28 20.08
CA MET A 151 -22.24 -2.72 20.59
C MET A 151 -22.30 -1.20 20.51
N ARG A 152 -21.15 -0.52 20.61
CA ARG A 152 -21.05 0.95 20.50
C ARG A 152 -21.64 1.47 19.19
N TYR A 153 -21.52 0.72 18.08
CA TYR A 153 -22.10 1.09 16.78
C TYR A 153 -23.63 1.06 16.76
N PHE A 154 -24.24 0.29 17.64
CA PHE A 154 -25.69 0.11 17.70
C PHE A 154 -26.33 0.96 18.81
N ARG A 155 -25.54 1.57 19.70
CA ARG A 155 -26.06 2.29 20.85
C ARG A 155 -26.90 3.50 20.43
N VAL A 156 -28.11 3.59 20.98
CA VAL A 156 -28.99 4.73 20.76
C VAL A 156 -28.59 5.85 21.70
N TRP A 157 -28.08 6.96 21.16
CA TRP A 157 -27.50 8.07 21.94
C TRP A 157 -28.43 8.66 23.04
N TYR A 158 -29.75 8.59 22.88
CA TYR A 158 -30.73 9.09 23.85
C TYR A 158 -31.35 8.02 24.78
N ARG A 159 -30.92 6.74 24.69
CA ARG A 159 -31.39 5.67 25.58
C ARG A 159 -30.21 4.85 26.09
N THR A 160 -29.96 4.93 27.40
CA THR A 160 -28.77 4.36 28.06
C THR A 160 -28.66 2.84 27.94
N ASP A 161 -29.77 2.11 27.74
CA ASP A 161 -29.83 0.63 27.62
C ASP A 161 -30.64 0.15 26.38
N SER A 162 -30.54 0.86 25.25
CA SER A 162 -31.18 0.42 24.00
C SER A 162 -30.21 0.46 22.83
N TYR A 163 -30.23 -0.61 22.03
CA TYR A 163 -29.42 -0.79 20.84
C TYR A 163 -30.33 -0.94 19.63
N CYS A 164 -30.07 -0.15 18.59
CA CYS A 164 -30.83 -0.16 17.34
C CYS A 164 -29.99 -0.84 16.26
N LEU A 165 -30.38 -2.06 15.91
CA LEU A 165 -29.75 -2.88 14.88
C LEU A 165 -30.51 -2.66 13.57
N ARG A 166 -29.80 -2.34 12.49
CA ARG A 166 -30.40 -2.25 11.15
C ARG A 166 -30.36 -3.61 10.48
N ALA A 167 -31.33 -3.95 9.65
CA ALA A 167 -31.26 -5.13 8.78
C ALA A 167 -30.31 -4.91 7.57
N ASP A 168 -29.10 -4.39 7.82
CA ASP A 168 -28.08 -4.17 6.81
C ASP A 168 -26.98 -5.25 6.86
N ARG A 169 -26.22 -5.37 5.77
CA ARG A 169 -25.18 -6.40 5.60
C ARG A 169 -24.18 -6.43 6.76
N ALA A 170 -23.69 -5.26 7.19
CA ALA A 170 -22.70 -5.17 8.27
C ALA A 170 -23.27 -5.67 9.61
N THR A 171 -24.52 -5.32 9.89
CA THR A 171 -25.23 -5.79 11.09
C THR A 171 -25.52 -7.29 11.02
N TYR A 172 -25.93 -7.82 9.85
CA TYR A 172 -26.18 -9.24 9.64
C TYR A 172 -24.95 -10.09 9.98
N TYR A 173 -23.81 -9.84 9.32
CA TYR A 173 -22.61 -10.65 9.53
C TYR A 173 -22.11 -10.55 10.98
N ARG A 174 -22.19 -9.36 11.58
CA ARG A 174 -21.75 -9.13 12.96
C ARG A 174 -22.64 -9.83 13.97
N VAL A 175 -23.95 -9.68 13.86
CA VAL A 175 -24.90 -10.18 14.87
C VAL A 175 -25.17 -11.66 14.69
N VAL A 176 -25.40 -12.12 13.46
CA VAL A 176 -25.64 -13.54 13.18
C VAL A 176 -24.35 -14.36 13.39
N GLY A 177 -23.17 -13.80 13.10
CA GLY A 177 -21.90 -14.48 13.32
C GLY A 177 -21.43 -14.54 14.78
N GLU A 178 -21.70 -13.51 15.59
CA GLU A 178 -21.07 -13.38 16.92
C GLU A 178 -22.05 -13.37 18.11
N CYS A 179 -23.33 -13.10 17.91
CA CYS A 179 -24.27 -13.02 19.04
C CYS A 179 -24.64 -14.42 19.53
N HIS A 180 -24.47 -14.68 20.83
CA HIS A 180 -24.77 -15.97 21.45
C HIS A 180 -26.28 -16.21 21.62
N ASN A 181 -27.10 -15.15 21.62
CA ASN A 181 -28.55 -15.27 21.72
C ASN A 181 -29.17 -15.69 20.38
N ARG A 182 -29.59 -16.96 20.26
CA ARG A 182 -30.21 -17.49 19.03
C ARG A 182 -31.44 -16.70 18.59
N LYS A 183 -32.30 -16.26 19.53
CA LYS A 183 -33.50 -15.49 19.19
C LYS A 183 -33.14 -14.16 18.53
N THR A 184 -32.08 -13.50 19.02
CA THR A 184 -31.54 -12.29 18.38
C THR A 184 -31.02 -12.58 16.98
N ARG A 185 -30.23 -13.66 16.80
CA ARG A 185 -29.75 -14.08 15.48
C ARG A 185 -30.90 -14.34 14.52
N GLU A 186 -31.93 -15.05 14.96
CA GLU A 186 -33.12 -15.38 14.17
C GLU A 186 -33.91 -14.14 13.76
N ILE A 187 -34.12 -13.18 14.67
CA ILE A 187 -34.78 -11.91 14.34
C ILE A 187 -34.00 -11.16 13.26
N ILE A 188 -32.67 -11.05 13.39
CA ILE A 188 -31.85 -10.35 12.41
C ILE A 188 -31.75 -11.12 11.08
N PHE A 189 -31.62 -12.44 11.12
CA PHE A 189 -31.61 -13.29 9.94
C PHE A 189 -32.92 -13.13 9.15
N ASN A 190 -34.05 -13.25 9.84
CA ASN A 190 -35.35 -13.09 9.22
C ASN A 190 -35.54 -11.65 8.73
N ALA A 191 -35.20 -10.62 9.50
CA ALA A 191 -35.28 -9.23 9.02
C ALA A 191 -34.42 -9.00 7.76
N TYR A 192 -33.24 -9.61 7.69
CA TYR A 192 -32.35 -9.49 6.53
C TYR A 192 -32.85 -10.24 5.29
N HIS A 193 -33.44 -11.43 5.42
CA HIS A 193 -33.90 -12.23 4.27
C HIS A 193 -35.41 -12.06 3.95
N ARG A 194 -36.28 -12.03 4.96
CA ARG A 194 -37.75 -11.97 4.84
C ARG A 194 -38.24 -10.67 4.21
N HIS A 195 -37.60 -9.54 4.52
CA HIS A 195 -38.00 -8.24 3.98
C HIS A 195 -38.02 -8.21 2.44
N PHE A 196 -37.20 -9.04 1.81
CA PHE A 196 -37.14 -9.14 0.36
C PHE A 196 -38.10 -10.19 -0.19
N TYR A 197 -38.30 -11.30 0.55
CA TYR A 197 -39.26 -12.34 0.16
C TYR A 197 -40.69 -11.81 0.12
N GLU A 198 -41.07 -10.95 1.07
CA GLU A 198 -42.41 -10.32 1.08
C GLU A 198 -42.53 -9.15 0.09
N ASN A 199 -41.40 -8.71 -0.50
CA ASN A 199 -41.36 -7.54 -1.37
C ASN A 199 -41.20 -7.94 -2.82
N GLU A 200 -42.30 -8.35 -3.43
CA GLU A 200 -42.35 -8.79 -4.83
C GLU A 200 -41.73 -7.76 -5.81
N ALA A 201 -41.83 -6.46 -5.50
CA ALA A 201 -41.23 -5.41 -6.32
C ALA A 201 -39.70 -5.51 -6.44
N HIS A 202 -39.02 -6.10 -5.46
CA HIS A 202 -37.59 -6.37 -5.52
C HIS A 202 -37.29 -7.43 -6.59
N ASP A 203 -37.95 -8.57 -6.51
CA ASP A 203 -37.73 -9.68 -7.42
C ASP A 203 -38.18 -9.34 -8.84
N ARG A 204 -39.27 -8.59 -9.01
CA ARG A 204 -39.66 -8.01 -10.30
C ARG A 204 -38.58 -7.12 -10.89
N SER A 205 -37.84 -6.39 -10.05
CA SER A 205 -36.72 -5.57 -10.51
C SER A 205 -35.54 -6.42 -10.97
N ILE A 206 -35.25 -7.53 -10.28
CA ILE A 206 -34.22 -8.50 -10.71
C ILE A 206 -34.63 -9.14 -12.04
N LEU A 207 -35.86 -9.63 -12.15
CA LEU A 207 -36.36 -10.24 -13.38
C LEU A 207 -36.26 -9.27 -14.57
N ALA A 208 -36.63 -8.01 -14.38
CA ALA A 208 -36.49 -6.99 -15.41
C ALA A 208 -35.01 -6.76 -15.82
N VAL A 209 -34.06 -6.90 -14.91
CA VAL A 209 -32.62 -6.84 -15.23
C VAL A 209 -32.19 -8.07 -16.02
N LEU A 210 -32.63 -9.27 -15.64
CA LEU A 210 -32.34 -10.50 -16.37
C LEU A 210 -32.89 -10.46 -17.80
N GLN A 211 -34.15 -10.02 -17.99
CA GLN A 211 -34.76 -9.81 -19.31
C GLN A 211 -33.96 -8.81 -20.16
N ALA A 212 -33.57 -7.69 -19.55
CA ALA A 212 -32.77 -6.68 -20.23
C ALA A 212 -31.41 -7.23 -20.70
N ARG A 213 -30.75 -7.99 -19.83
CA ARG A 213 -29.46 -8.63 -20.08
C ARG A 213 -29.56 -9.67 -21.20
N LYS A 214 -30.57 -10.54 -21.17
CA LYS A 214 -30.85 -11.51 -22.24
C LYS A 214 -30.96 -10.82 -23.61
N ARG A 215 -31.81 -9.80 -23.73
CA ARG A 215 -32.00 -9.05 -25.00
C ARG A 215 -30.72 -8.39 -25.50
N VAL A 216 -29.88 -7.88 -24.58
CA VAL A 216 -28.59 -7.31 -24.95
C VAL A 216 -27.65 -8.38 -25.50
N ALA A 217 -27.56 -9.53 -24.84
CA ALA A 217 -26.74 -10.65 -25.30
C ALA A 217 -27.18 -11.15 -26.68
N GLU A 218 -28.48 -11.38 -26.86
CA GLU A 218 -29.07 -11.79 -28.15
C GLU A 218 -28.80 -10.77 -29.26
N SER A 219 -28.91 -9.47 -28.97
CA SER A 219 -28.61 -8.40 -29.94
C SER A 219 -27.14 -8.37 -30.38
N LEU A 220 -26.25 -8.93 -29.58
CA LEU A 220 -24.83 -9.08 -29.87
C LEU A 220 -24.47 -10.46 -30.43
N GLY A 221 -25.45 -11.35 -30.63
CA GLY A 221 -25.25 -12.69 -31.18
C GLY A 221 -24.80 -13.74 -30.16
N PHE A 222 -24.91 -13.47 -28.85
CA PHE A 222 -24.68 -14.46 -27.80
C PHE A 222 -25.99 -15.15 -27.43
N ALA A 223 -25.94 -16.43 -27.06
CA ALA A 223 -27.13 -17.20 -26.68
C ALA A 223 -27.66 -16.82 -25.29
N SER A 224 -26.78 -16.34 -24.40
CA SER A 224 -27.15 -15.92 -23.05
C SER A 224 -26.28 -14.75 -22.58
N TRP A 225 -26.72 -14.05 -21.52
CA TRP A 225 -25.87 -13.05 -20.88
C TRP A 225 -24.65 -13.68 -20.23
N GLY A 226 -24.79 -14.87 -19.66
CA GLY A 226 -23.68 -15.65 -19.11
C GLY A 226 -22.58 -15.87 -20.14
N GLU A 227 -22.94 -16.25 -21.37
CA GLU A 227 -22.00 -16.51 -22.46
C GLU A 227 -21.23 -15.24 -22.84
N MET A 228 -21.96 -14.12 -22.97
CA MET A 228 -21.36 -12.82 -23.26
C MET A 228 -20.40 -12.37 -22.15
N GLU A 229 -20.75 -12.61 -20.89
CA GLU A 229 -19.93 -12.27 -19.72
C GLU A 229 -18.69 -13.17 -19.62
N ASN A 230 -18.86 -14.47 -19.82
CA ASN A 230 -17.81 -15.47 -19.72
C ASN A 230 -16.82 -15.42 -20.88
N ALA A 231 -17.18 -14.81 -22.01
CA ALA A 231 -16.26 -14.50 -23.09
C ALA A 231 -15.06 -13.65 -22.63
N GLN A 232 -15.19 -12.90 -21.53
CA GLN A 232 -14.12 -12.09 -20.93
C GLN A 232 -13.24 -12.84 -19.93
N LEU A 233 -13.59 -14.08 -19.59
CA LEU A 233 -12.81 -14.97 -18.74
C LEU A 233 -11.97 -15.91 -19.61
N GLY A 234 -10.85 -16.41 -19.10
CA GLY A 234 -10.04 -17.40 -19.82
C GLY A 234 -10.75 -18.73 -20.11
N ILE A 235 -11.94 -18.97 -19.54
CA ILE A 235 -12.74 -20.19 -19.76
C ILE A 235 -13.65 -20.13 -21.00
N HIS A 236 -14.04 -18.93 -21.44
CA HIS A 236 -14.82 -18.61 -22.65
C HIS A 236 -16.15 -19.38 -22.90
N ASN A 237 -16.56 -20.35 -22.06
CA ASN A 237 -17.69 -21.25 -22.31
C ASN A 237 -18.50 -21.56 -21.03
N ASP A 238 -19.81 -21.32 -21.06
CA ASP A 238 -20.75 -21.50 -19.95
C ASP A 238 -20.92 -22.96 -19.49
N ALA A 239 -21.05 -23.89 -20.45
CA ALA A 239 -21.19 -25.31 -20.12
C ALA A 239 -19.92 -25.85 -19.46
N HIS A 240 -18.76 -25.31 -19.87
CA HIS A 240 -17.50 -25.61 -19.20
C HIS A 240 -17.46 -24.98 -17.80
N LEU A 241 -17.91 -23.74 -17.64
CA LEU A 241 -17.96 -23.07 -16.34
C LEU A 241 -18.77 -23.87 -15.30
N MET A 242 -20.00 -24.29 -15.63
CA MET A 242 -20.82 -25.04 -14.68
C MET A 242 -20.19 -26.39 -14.32
N ARG A 243 -19.53 -27.07 -15.26
CA ARG A 243 -18.75 -28.28 -14.97
C ARG A 243 -17.60 -28.00 -14.01
N VAL A 244 -16.88 -26.88 -14.17
CA VAL A 244 -15.81 -26.48 -13.25
C VAL A 244 -16.36 -26.19 -11.86
N LEU A 245 -17.45 -25.43 -11.74
CA LEU A 245 -18.08 -25.16 -10.43
C LEU A 245 -18.53 -26.46 -9.75
N GLN A 246 -19.13 -27.38 -10.51
CA GLN A 246 -19.53 -28.70 -10.00
C GLN A 246 -18.33 -29.54 -9.56
N HIS A 247 -17.22 -29.49 -10.31
CA HIS A 247 -15.99 -30.20 -9.95
C HIS A 247 -15.40 -29.62 -8.66
N CYS A 248 -15.30 -28.29 -8.54
CA CYS A 248 -14.86 -27.62 -7.31
C CYS A 248 -15.74 -27.98 -6.11
N TRP A 249 -17.06 -28.08 -6.31
CA TRP A 249 -17.97 -28.54 -5.27
C TRP A 249 -17.67 -29.98 -4.86
N ASN A 250 -17.64 -30.91 -5.83
CA ASN A 250 -17.40 -32.32 -5.59
C ASN A 250 -16.05 -32.58 -4.89
N ASP A 251 -15.00 -31.88 -5.29
CA ASP A 251 -13.67 -31.98 -4.68
C ASP A 251 -13.62 -31.35 -3.27
N GLY A 252 -14.45 -30.34 -3.03
CA GLY A 252 -14.62 -29.70 -1.72
C GLY A 252 -15.38 -30.56 -0.72
N LEU A 253 -16.28 -31.45 -1.18
CA LEU A 253 -17.14 -32.25 -0.30
C LEU A 253 -16.35 -33.10 0.72
N PRO A 254 -15.32 -33.89 0.36
CA PRO A 254 -14.54 -34.66 1.34
C PRO A 254 -13.87 -33.78 2.40
N LEU A 255 -13.45 -32.57 2.02
CA LEU A 255 -12.80 -31.61 2.92
C LEU A 255 -13.81 -30.92 3.85
N LEU A 256 -15.08 -30.82 3.44
CA LEU A 256 -16.17 -30.27 4.25
C LEU A 256 -16.63 -31.23 5.36
N VAL A 257 -16.56 -32.55 5.16
CA VAL A 257 -17.10 -33.53 6.12
C VAL A 257 -16.57 -33.32 7.55
N PRO A 258 -15.23 -33.18 7.79
CA PRO A 258 -14.72 -32.91 9.14
C PRO A 258 -15.20 -31.57 9.70
N PHE A 259 -15.35 -30.56 8.83
CA PHE A 259 -15.82 -29.23 9.22
C PHE A 259 -17.28 -29.27 9.64
N VAL A 260 -18.15 -29.92 8.86
CA VAL A 260 -19.56 -30.13 9.17
C VAL A 260 -19.75 -30.88 10.48
N LYS A 261 -19.01 -31.98 10.69
CA LYS A 261 -19.03 -32.70 11.98
C LYS A 261 -18.68 -31.81 13.16
N ARG A 262 -17.71 -30.90 13.00
CA ARG A 262 -17.33 -29.94 14.04
C ARG A 262 -18.44 -28.91 14.32
N LEU A 263 -19.13 -28.43 13.29
CA LEU A 263 -20.31 -27.56 13.46
C LEU A 263 -21.40 -28.25 14.29
N GLU A 264 -21.68 -29.52 13.99
CA GLU A 264 -22.65 -30.32 14.74
C GLU A 264 -22.24 -30.54 16.19
N GLN A 265 -20.97 -30.87 16.44
CA GLN A 265 -20.44 -31.00 17.80
C GLN A 265 -20.58 -29.70 18.60
N LEU A 266 -20.30 -28.55 17.99
CA LEU A 266 -20.50 -27.24 18.64
C LEU A 266 -21.99 -26.98 18.94
N LYS A 267 -22.90 -27.33 18.02
CA LYS A 267 -24.34 -27.23 18.25
C LYS A 267 -24.80 -28.15 19.38
N LEU A 268 -24.38 -29.42 19.38
CA LEU A 268 -24.71 -30.40 20.42
C LEU A 268 -24.17 -30.00 21.80
N GLY A 269 -22.92 -29.53 21.87
CA GLY A 269 -22.34 -29.02 23.11
C GLY A 269 -23.10 -27.81 23.66
N ALA A 270 -23.57 -26.91 22.78
CA ALA A 270 -24.42 -25.78 23.18
C ALA A 270 -25.84 -26.21 23.64
N MET A 271 -26.29 -27.41 23.24
CA MET A 271 -27.62 -27.96 23.56
C MET A 271 -27.60 -29.02 24.66
N ALA A 272 -26.47 -29.23 25.36
CA ALA A 272 -26.21 -30.33 26.30
C ALA A 272 -27.47 -30.77 27.09
N GLY A 273 -28.02 -31.93 26.70
CA GLY A 273 -29.16 -32.59 27.36
C GLY A 273 -30.56 -32.38 26.75
N LYS A 274 -30.72 -31.63 25.65
CA LYS A 274 -32.06 -31.26 25.13
C LYS A 274 -32.51 -31.89 23.81
N VAL A 275 -31.61 -32.45 23.00
CA VAL A 275 -31.97 -33.00 21.67
C VAL A 275 -31.07 -34.18 21.30
N THR A 276 -31.67 -35.31 20.91
CA THR A 276 -31.01 -36.39 20.18
C THR A 276 -30.96 -36.03 18.69
N PRO A 277 -29.78 -35.91 18.06
CA PRO A 277 -29.70 -35.60 16.64
C PRO A 277 -30.30 -36.73 15.80
N GLU A 278 -31.14 -36.40 14.83
CA GLU A 278 -31.52 -37.35 13.78
C GLU A 278 -30.33 -37.58 12.85
N PRO A 279 -30.05 -38.84 12.45
CA PRO A 279 -28.99 -39.12 11.49
C PRO A 279 -29.41 -38.59 10.11
N LYS A 280 -28.95 -37.39 9.77
CA LYS A 280 -28.94 -36.89 8.40
C LYS A 280 -27.70 -37.48 7.68
N GLY A 281 -27.78 -37.63 6.36
CA GLY A 281 -26.69 -38.20 5.55
C GLY A 281 -25.34 -37.48 5.74
N PRO A 282 -24.22 -38.03 5.24
CA PRO A 282 -22.86 -37.61 5.59
C PRO A 282 -22.49 -36.15 5.26
N LEU A 283 -23.34 -35.43 4.51
CA LEU A 283 -23.13 -34.07 4.03
C LEU A 283 -24.23 -33.08 4.46
N THR A 284 -25.25 -33.56 5.17
CA THR A 284 -26.38 -32.76 5.65
C THR A 284 -26.24 -32.56 7.14
N THR A 285 -25.99 -31.33 7.57
CA THR A 285 -25.83 -31.01 8.98
C THR A 285 -27.18 -30.87 9.69
N ASN A 286 -27.20 -31.18 10.99
CA ASN A 286 -28.27 -30.79 11.90
C ASN A 286 -28.23 -29.30 12.30
N VAL A 287 -27.26 -28.51 11.81
CA VAL A 287 -27.22 -27.06 11.99
C VAL A 287 -28.26 -26.39 11.09
N ASP A 288 -28.97 -25.39 11.60
CA ASP A 288 -29.95 -24.64 10.81
C ASP A 288 -29.20 -23.53 10.04
N LEU A 289 -29.69 -23.12 8.85
CA LEU A 289 -29.07 -22.02 8.10
C LEU A 289 -28.95 -20.72 8.92
N ILE A 290 -29.89 -20.48 9.84
CA ILE A 290 -29.87 -19.33 10.77
C ILE A 290 -28.62 -19.36 11.68
N ASP A 291 -28.17 -20.55 12.05
CA ASP A 291 -27.05 -20.78 12.95
C ASP A 291 -25.73 -21.10 12.21
N GLU A 292 -25.79 -21.28 10.89
CA GLU A 292 -24.65 -21.62 10.02
C GLU A 292 -23.48 -20.65 10.25
N LEU A 293 -23.72 -19.34 10.07
CA LEU A 293 -22.66 -18.34 10.22
C LEU A 293 -22.10 -18.27 11.65
N PHE A 294 -22.94 -18.47 12.67
CA PHE A 294 -22.51 -18.47 14.07
C PHE A 294 -21.53 -19.61 14.35
N TYR A 295 -21.89 -20.85 13.97
CA TYR A 295 -21.03 -22.00 14.21
C TYR A 295 -19.80 -22.00 13.31
N VAL A 296 -19.89 -21.48 12.08
CA VAL A 296 -18.70 -21.26 11.22
C VAL A 296 -17.71 -20.31 11.91
N THR A 297 -18.20 -19.18 12.46
CA THR A 297 -17.40 -18.20 13.21
C THR A 297 -16.74 -18.85 14.44
N MET A 298 -17.47 -19.71 15.15
CA MET A 298 -16.93 -20.48 16.28
C MET A 298 -15.88 -21.52 15.84
N CYS A 299 -16.14 -22.26 14.76
CA CYS A 299 -15.22 -23.25 14.19
C CYS A 299 -13.89 -22.64 13.75
N ARG A 300 -13.94 -21.49 13.08
CA ARG A 300 -12.78 -20.71 12.65
C ARG A 300 -12.05 -20.04 13.81
N GLN A 301 -12.71 -19.96 14.96
CA GLN A 301 -12.21 -19.28 16.14
C GLN A 301 -11.84 -17.82 15.81
N ASP A 302 -12.74 -17.07 15.16
CA ASP A 302 -12.48 -15.69 14.70
C ASP A 302 -11.97 -14.73 15.81
N ARG A 303 -12.20 -15.09 17.09
CA ARG A 303 -11.57 -14.43 18.23
C ARG A 303 -10.04 -14.48 18.17
N LEU A 304 -9.45 -15.58 17.72
CA LEU A 304 -8.01 -15.75 17.49
C LEU A 304 -7.50 -14.82 16.38
N GLN A 305 -8.30 -14.53 15.35
CA GLN A 305 -7.91 -13.56 14.32
C GLN A 305 -7.73 -12.15 14.92
N ARG A 306 -8.57 -11.78 15.90
CA ARG A 306 -8.41 -10.52 16.65
C ARG A 306 -7.19 -10.53 17.54
N GLN A 307 -6.88 -11.68 18.14
CA GLN A 307 -5.64 -11.85 18.90
C GLN A 307 -4.42 -11.74 17.98
N LEU A 308 -4.50 -12.24 16.75
CA LEU A 308 -3.42 -12.07 15.76
C LEU A 308 -3.17 -10.60 15.43
N ALA A 309 -4.20 -9.75 15.44
CA ALA A 309 -4.04 -8.31 15.23
C ALA A 309 -3.17 -7.64 16.32
N GLU A 310 -3.08 -8.22 17.52
CA GLU A 310 -2.21 -7.72 18.61
C GLU A 310 -0.73 -7.72 18.21
N TYR A 311 -0.32 -8.60 17.30
CA TYR A 311 1.06 -8.72 16.80
C TYR A 311 1.31 -7.85 15.56
N MET A 312 0.25 -7.26 14.98
CA MET A 312 0.31 -6.54 13.71
C MET A 312 0.22 -5.03 13.94
N VAL A 313 1.25 -4.47 14.60
CA VAL A 313 1.33 -3.02 14.82
C VAL A 313 1.38 -2.29 13.47
N PHE A 314 0.47 -1.34 13.30
CA PHE A 314 0.38 -0.52 12.10
C PHE A 314 1.66 0.29 11.88
N GLY A 315 2.16 0.33 10.64
CA GLY A 315 3.47 0.88 10.32
C GLY A 315 4.50 -0.24 10.15
N PRO A 316 5.03 -0.84 11.23
CA PRO A 316 5.98 -1.95 11.15
C PRO A 316 5.45 -3.15 10.36
N ALA A 317 4.22 -3.61 10.63
CA ALA A 317 3.64 -4.73 9.91
C ALA A 317 3.42 -4.41 8.42
N LEU A 318 2.94 -3.18 8.12
CA LEU A 318 2.71 -2.74 6.73
C LEU A 318 4.01 -2.60 5.95
N LYS A 319 5.06 -2.07 6.58
CA LYS A 319 6.41 -1.96 6.01
C LYS A 319 6.98 -3.34 5.71
N ARG A 320 6.95 -4.26 6.68
CA ARG A 320 7.42 -5.64 6.50
C ARG A 320 6.68 -6.36 5.39
N TYR A 321 5.36 -6.19 5.30
CA TYR A 321 4.60 -6.76 4.20
C TYR A 321 4.94 -6.12 2.85
N SER A 322 5.12 -4.80 2.80
CA SER A 322 5.55 -4.09 1.58
C SER A 322 6.90 -4.64 1.10
N GLU A 323 7.87 -4.85 2.00
CA GLU A 323 9.17 -5.46 1.68
C GLU A 323 9.02 -6.88 1.11
N LEU A 324 8.14 -7.70 1.66
CA LEU A 324 7.87 -9.06 1.15
C LEU A 324 7.19 -9.03 -0.21
N ALA A 325 6.17 -8.19 -0.39
CA ALA A 325 5.45 -8.06 -1.64
C ALA A 325 6.34 -7.45 -2.74
N SER A 326 7.24 -6.53 -2.39
CA SER A 326 8.28 -6.01 -3.29
C SER A 326 9.17 -7.13 -3.83
N ARG A 327 9.59 -8.07 -2.98
CA ARG A 327 10.39 -9.23 -3.39
C ARG A 327 9.60 -10.20 -4.26
N LEU A 328 8.31 -10.41 -3.96
CA LEU A 328 7.43 -11.25 -4.78
C LEU A 328 7.36 -10.77 -6.24
N PHE A 329 7.50 -9.47 -6.47
CA PHE A 329 7.48 -8.86 -7.81
C PHE A 329 8.84 -8.37 -8.30
N ASN A 330 9.92 -8.64 -7.55
CA ASN A 330 11.29 -8.19 -7.82
C ASN A 330 11.40 -6.67 -8.09
N VAL A 331 10.79 -5.86 -7.22
CA VAL A 331 10.84 -4.39 -7.25
C VAL A 331 11.39 -3.81 -5.96
N ASP A 332 11.96 -2.62 -6.04
CA ASP A 332 12.21 -1.77 -4.88
C ASP A 332 11.18 -0.64 -4.83
N LEU A 333 10.75 -0.30 -3.62
CA LEU A 333 9.82 0.80 -3.35
C LEU A 333 10.55 1.90 -2.59
N ILE A 334 10.77 3.02 -3.27
CA ILE A 334 11.44 4.20 -2.71
C ILE A 334 10.36 5.20 -2.27
N ASP A 335 10.26 5.50 -0.97
CA ASP A 335 9.32 6.52 -0.46
C ASP A 335 9.85 7.91 -0.84
N GLU A 336 9.18 8.58 -1.78
CA GLU A 336 9.51 9.94 -2.22
C GLU A 336 8.57 10.99 -1.61
N SER A 337 7.73 10.60 -0.64
CA SER A 337 6.71 11.50 -0.06
C SER A 337 7.32 12.80 0.51
N ASP A 338 8.54 12.73 1.06
CA ASP A 338 9.24 13.88 1.66
C ASP A 338 10.02 14.72 0.62
N ASN A 339 10.37 14.14 -0.52
CA ASN A 339 11.14 14.81 -1.59
C ASN A 339 10.25 15.65 -2.51
N VAL A 340 8.93 15.44 -2.47
CA VAL A 340 8.01 16.25 -3.24
C VAL A 340 7.48 17.37 -2.35
N THR A 341 7.97 18.60 -2.57
CA THR A 341 7.44 19.83 -1.97
C THR A 341 6.04 20.11 -2.52
N PHE A 342 5.05 19.36 -2.05
CA PHE A 342 3.64 19.61 -2.35
C PHE A 342 3.19 20.89 -1.63
N SER A 343 3.28 22.03 -2.32
CA SER A 343 2.49 23.20 -1.96
C SER A 343 1.01 22.81 -2.06
N HIS A 344 0.33 22.73 -0.90
CA HIS A 344 -1.01 22.21 -0.72
C HIS A 344 -2.09 22.83 -1.62
N GLU A 345 -2.30 22.25 -2.79
CA GLU A 345 -3.53 22.48 -3.53
C GLU A 345 -4.18 21.16 -3.97
N GLY A 346 -4.58 20.27 -3.03
CA GLY A 346 -5.71 19.34 -3.19
C GLY A 346 -5.50 17.82 -3.17
N TRP A 347 -4.28 17.30 -3.01
CA TRP A 347 -4.10 15.92 -2.51
C TRP A 347 -4.27 15.91 -0.99
N ASP A 348 -4.75 14.77 -0.48
CA ASP A 348 -4.75 14.50 0.95
C ASP A 348 -3.30 14.33 1.43
N ARG A 349 -2.96 14.89 2.60
CA ARG A 349 -1.61 14.79 3.19
C ARG A 349 -1.21 13.35 3.49
N ASP A 350 -2.18 12.45 3.61
CA ASP A 350 -1.96 11.05 3.94
C ASP A 350 -1.69 10.15 2.71
N VAL A 351 -1.50 10.73 1.52
CA VAL A 351 -1.09 9.97 0.33
C VAL A 351 0.41 9.79 0.34
N LYS A 352 0.85 8.53 0.35
CA LYS A 352 2.25 8.12 0.18
C LYS A 352 2.59 7.97 -1.29
N ILE A 353 3.80 8.37 -1.66
CA ILE A 353 4.31 8.31 -3.03
C ILE A 353 5.48 7.35 -3.05
N MET A 354 5.26 6.19 -3.67
CA MET A 354 6.27 5.16 -3.82
C MET A 354 6.78 5.19 -5.26
N HIS A 355 8.05 5.52 -5.45
CA HIS A 355 8.74 5.33 -6.72
C HIS A 355 9.14 3.84 -6.82
N VAL A 356 8.67 3.19 -7.86
CA VAL A 356 8.83 1.77 -8.11
C VAL A 356 9.93 1.57 -9.14
N VAL A 357 10.98 0.86 -8.75
CA VAL A 357 12.11 0.52 -9.62
C VAL A 357 12.32 -0.98 -9.66
N ASN A 358 12.86 -1.48 -10.76
CA ASN A 358 13.21 -2.88 -10.90
C ASN A 358 14.41 -3.20 -10.00
N ALA A 359 14.28 -4.16 -9.08
CA ALA A 359 15.31 -4.43 -8.08
C ALA A 359 16.63 -4.97 -8.68
N ALA A 360 16.58 -5.64 -9.83
CA ALA A 360 17.76 -6.20 -10.48
C ALA A 360 18.53 -5.16 -11.31
N THR A 361 17.81 -4.23 -11.94
CA THR A 361 18.39 -3.30 -12.94
C THR A 361 18.39 -1.83 -12.50
N ASN A 362 17.71 -1.50 -11.39
CA ASN A 362 17.36 -0.14 -11.00
C ASN A 362 16.59 0.66 -12.07
N ALA A 363 16.02 -0.02 -13.08
CA ALA A 363 15.24 0.64 -14.11
C ALA A 363 13.93 1.21 -13.51
N HIS A 364 13.61 2.44 -13.87
CA HIS A 364 12.34 3.09 -13.51
C HIS A 364 11.16 2.30 -14.10
N ILE A 365 10.20 1.94 -13.24
CA ILE A 365 8.94 1.31 -13.65
C ILE A 365 7.82 2.35 -13.60
N GLY A 366 7.69 3.08 -12.49
CA GLY A 366 6.65 4.10 -12.33
C GLY A 366 6.43 4.54 -10.89
N TYR A 367 5.28 5.15 -10.63
CA TYR A 367 4.88 5.69 -9.34
C TYR A 367 3.58 5.09 -8.84
N TRP A 368 3.60 4.65 -7.59
CA TRP A 368 2.46 4.13 -6.86
C TRP A 368 2.05 5.09 -5.74
N TYR A 369 0.85 5.64 -5.85
CA TYR A 369 0.26 6.58 -4.90
C TYR A 369 -0.69 5.84 -3.96
N VAL A 370 -0.39 5.78 -2.68
CA VAL A 370 -1.15 4.98 -1.72
C VAL A 370 -1.81 5.87 -0.68
N ARG A 371 -3.14 5.86 -0.65
CA ARG A 371 -3.91 6.36 0.48
C ARG A 371 -4.36 5.20 1.36
N VAL A 372 -3.77 5.13 2.55
CA VAL A 372 -4.13 4.08 3.52
C VAL A 372 -5.45 4.40 4.20
N PHE A 373 -5.67 5.64 4.61
CA PHE A 373 -6.80 6.00 5.47
C PHE A 373 -7.98 6.63 4.74
N ALA A 374 -9.19 6.41 5.24
CA ALA A 374 -10.39 7.05 4.72
C ALA A 374 -10.37 8.60 4.88
N ARG A 375 -10.88 9.31 3.86
CA ARG A 375 -10.93 10.79 3.77
C ARG A 375 -11.86 11.47 4.79
N SER A 376 -12.86 10.80 5.33
CA SER A 376 -13.94 11.42 6.11
C SER A 376 -14.19 10.70 7.43
N LYS A 377 -14.47 11.46 8.51
CA LYS A 377 -14.90 10.92 9.82
C LYS A 377 -16.19 10.09 9.72
N LYS A 378 -17.02 10.34 8.71
CA LYS A 378 -18.17 9.48 8.40
C LYS A 378 -17.64 8.30 7.59
N TYR A 379 -17.58 7.13 8.23
CA TYR A 379 -17.43 5.82 7.61
C TYR A 379 -18.25 5.77 6.31
N LYS A 380 -17.61 6.02 5.17
CA LYS A 380 -18.10 5.52 3.90
C LYS A 380 -17.27 4.28 3.68
N THR A 381 -17.93 3.13 3.75
CA THR A 381 -17.42 1.79 3.43
C THR A 381 -17.04 1.73 1.95
N GLY A 382 -16.08 2.55 1.54
CA GLY A 382 -15.45 2.42 0.24
C GLY A 382 -14.63 1.14 0.28
N LEU A 383 -14.91 0.23 -0.65
CA LEU A 383 -14.04 -0.92 -0.87
C LEU A 383 -12.64 -0.40 -1.24
N ALA A 384 -11.61 -1.16 -0.87
CA ALA A 384 -10.27 -0.86 -1.32
C ALA A 384 -10.22 -0.95 -2.85
N SER A 385 -9.54 -0.01 -3.50
CA SER A 385 -9.50 0.05 -4.97
C SER A 385 -8.16 0.57 -5.46
N THR A 386 -7.78 0.12 -6.65
CA THR A 386 -6.56 0.52 -7.35
C THR A 386 -6.92 0.90 -8.78
N VAL A 387 -6.44 2.06 -9.22
CA VAL A 387 -6.74 2.61 -10.54
C VAL A 387 -5.48 3.18 -11.18
N SER A 388 -5.31 2.96 -12.48
CA SER A 388 -4.29 3.68 -13.25
C SER A 388 -4.73 5.14 -13.43
N LEU A 389 -3.83 6.08 -13.15
CA LEU A 389 -4.03 7.51 -13.38
C LEU A 389 -3.61 7.89 -14.81
N CYS A 390 -2.44 7.42 -15.22
CA CYS A 390 -1.88 7.47 -16.57
C CYS A 390 -0.73 6.44 -16.65
N ASP A 391 -0.09 6.35 -17.81
CA ASP A 391 1.03 5.43 -18.02
C ASP A 391 2.13 5.64 -16.96
N GLY A 392 2.53 4.55 -16.28
CA GLY A 392 3.52 4.60 -15.20
C GLY A 392 3.02 5.19 -13.88
N HIS A 393 1.73 5.51 -13.72
CA HIS A 393 1.18 6.12 -12.50
C HIS A 393 -0.09 5.40 -12.02
N VAL A 394 -0.08 4.90 -10.79
CA VAL A 394 -1.19 4.12 -10.21
C VAL A 394 -1.57 4.64 -8.84
N PHE A 395 -2.87 4.80 -8.59
CA PHE A 395 -3.41 5.21 -7.30
C PHE A 395 -4.19 4.09 -6.62
N THR A 396 -3.88 3.85 -5.34
CA THR A 396 -4.57 2.90 -4.48
C THR A 396 -5.19 3.62 -3.29
N GLU A 397 -6.47 3.32 -3.01
CA GLU A 397 -7.18 3.77 -1.82
C GLU A 397 -7.65 2.55 -1.03
N LEU A 398 -7.18 2.41 0.22
CA LEU A 398 -7.48 1.25 1.08
C LEU A 398 -8.65 1.50 2.04
N ASN A 399 -8.97 2.77 2.32
CA ASN A 399 -10.05 3.17 3.23
C ASN A 399 -9.96 2.59 4.65
N PHE A 400 -8.75 2.34 5.15
CA PHE A 400 -8.57 1.91 6.54
C PHE A 400 -9.01 3.00 7.51
N VAL A 401 -9.45 2.56 8.69
CA VAL A 401 -9.84 3.46 9.78
C VAL A 401 -8.61 4.27 10.21
N ARG A 402 -8.77 5.49 10.68
CA ARG A 402 -7.63 6.24 11.24
C ARG A 402 -7.29 5.74 12.65
N PRO A 403 -6.01 5.78 13.07
CA PRO A 403 -5.66 5.59 14.49
C PRO A 403 -6.41 6.61 15.35
N GLN A 404 -6.86 6.20 16.53
CA GLN A 404 -7.28 7.15 17.57
C GLN A 404 -6.05 7.81 18.19
N VAL A 405 -6.19 9.05 18.65
CA VAL A 405 -5.10 9.78 19.31
C VAL A 405 -4.62 8.97 20.52
N ASN A 406 -3.31 8.77 20.67
CA ASN A 406 -2.66 8.00 21.73
C ASN A 406 -3.00 6.50 21.78
N VAL A 407 -3.59 5.93 20.73
CA VAL A 407 -3.84 4.49 20.63
C VAL A 407 -2.96 3.90 19.54
N VAL A 408 -2.12 2.93 19.92
CA VAL A 408 -1.35 2.14 18.95
C VAL A 408 -2.32 1.39 18.05
N ARG A 409 -2.33 1.75 16.76
CA ARG A 409 -3.20 1.09 15.78
C ARG A 409 -2.66 -0.30 15.48
N LYS A 410 -3.57 -1.26 15.50
CA LYS A 410 -3.34 -2.63 15.06
C LYS A 410 -3.99 -2.80 13.69
N LEU A 411 -3.39 -3.62 12.84
CA LEU A 411 -3.99 -4.05 11.59
C LEU A 411 -4.80 -5.31 11.83
N TYR A 412 -6.07 -5.27 11.46
CA TYR A 412 -6.81 -6.52 11.30
C TYR A 412 -6.23 -7.29 10.12
N TYR A 413 -6.26 -8.61 10.21
CA TYR A 413 -5.63 -9.42 9.18
C TYR A 413 -6.27 -9.23 7.80
N GLU A 414 -7.58 -9.01 7.73
CA GLU A 414 -8.27 -8.66 6.48
C GLU A 414 -7.79 -7.33 5.88
N GLU A 415 -7.30 -6.38 6.69
CA GLU A 415 -6.66 -5.16 6.18
C GLU A 415 -5.30 -5.48 5.53
N VAL A 416 -4.54 -6.42 6.09
CA VAL A 416 -3.28 -6.91 5.48
C VAL A 416 -3.56 -7.58 4.13
N LEU A 417 -4.58 -8.46 4.07
CA LEU A 417 -5.01 -9.10 2.82
C LEU A 417 -5.46 -8.08 1.77
N SER A 418 -6.27 -7.11 2.19
CA SER A 418 -6.74 -6.03 1.33
C SER A 418 -5.58 -5.21 0.77
N PHE A 419 -4.60 -4.84 1.61
CA PHE A 419 -3.39 -4.14 1.15
C PHE A 419 -2.60 -4.97 0.14
N GLY A 420 -2.38 -6.26 0.43
CA GLY A 420 -1.71 -7.18 -0.47
C GLY A 420 -2.36 -7.29 -1.83
N HIS A 421 -3.67 -7.49 -1.84
CA HIS A 421 -4.45 -7.55 -3.07
C HIS A 421 -4.29 -6.29 -3.93
N GLN A 422 -4.42 -5.12 -3.30
CA GLN A 422 -4.32 -3.84 -4.01
C GLN A 422 -2.88 -3.56 -4.48
N MET A 423 -1.88 -3.94 -3.70
CA MET A 423 -0.48 -3.81 -4.11
C MET A 423 -0.16 -4.68 -5.32
N GLY A 424 -0.58 -5.96 -5.32
CA GLY A 424 -0.39 -6.83 -6.48
C GLY A 424 -1.10 -6.31 -7.73
N THR A 425 -2.30 -5.75 -7.56
CA THR A 425 -3.03 -5.06 -8.64
C THR A 425 -2.25 -3.84 -9.15
N ALA A 426 -1.65 -3.06 -8.25
CA ALA A 426 -0.86 -1.89 -8.63
C ALA A 426 0.40 -2.27 -9.41
N MET A 427 1.12 -3.33 -8.98
CA MET A 427 2.29 -3.83 -9.70
C MET A 427 1.90 -4.29 -11.12
N HIS A 428 0.80 -5.02 -11.25
CA HIS A 428 0.31 -5.42 -12.58
C HIS A 428 0.01 -4.23 -13.49
N MET A 429 -0.60 -3.17 -12.96
CA MET A 429 -0.87 -1.95 -13.74
C MET A 429 0.40 -1.17 -14.12
N LEU A 430 1.45 -1.22 -13.29
CA LEU A 430 2.71 -0.52 -13.54
C LEU A 430 3.60 -1.22 -14.58
N PHE A 431 3.67 -2.55 -14.53
CA PHE A 431 4.51 -3.35 -15.43
C PHE A 431 3.90 -3.60 -16.81
N GLY A 432 2.57 -3.57 -16.91
CA GLY A 432 1.88 -3.85 -18.16
C GLY A 432 2.18 -2.81 -19.25
N GLN A 433 3.21 -3.06 -20.08
CA GLN A 433 3.50 -2.26 -21.27
C GLN A 433 2.34 -2.30 -22.30
N SER A 434 1.49 -3.31 -22.23
CA SER A 434 0.23 -3.37 -22.96
C SER A 434 -0.92 -3.01 -22.03
N LYS A 435 -1.75 -2.06 -22.43
CA LYS A 435 -3.05 -1.73 -21.81
C LYS A 435 -3.69 -2.99 -21.21
N THR A 436 -3.72 -3.09 -19.88
CA THR A 436 -4.32 -4.21 -19.12
C THR A 436 -5.73 -4.55 -19.62
N ALA A 437 -6.40 -3.60 -20.27
CA ALA A 437 -7.59 -3.71 -21.09
C ALA A 437 -7.84 -5.08 -21.76
N HIS A 438 -6.85 -5.67 -22.44
CA HIS A 438 -7.06 -6.86 -23.28
C HIS A 438 -6.92 -8.20 -22.54
N LEU A 439 -6.54 -8.19 -21.26
CA LEU A 439 -6.40 -9.42 -20.49
C LEU A 439 -7.76 -9.95 -20.01
N PRO A 440 -7.94 -11.29 -19.97
CA PRO A 440 -9.06 -11.90 -19.28
C PRO A 440 -9.17 -11.42 -17.83
N LEU A 441 -10.36 -11.35 -17.27
CA LEU A 441 -10.55 -10.79 -15.93
C LEU A 441 -9.87 -11.62 -14.83
N ASP A 442 -9.84 -12.95 -14.99
CA ASP A 442 -9.12 -13.85 -14.09
C ASP A 442 -7.59 -13.64 -14.14
N ALA A 443 -7.06 -13.19 -15.28
CA ALA A 443 -5.66 -12.79 -15.40
C ALA A 443 -5.41 -11.42 -14.74
N LYS A 444 -6.32 -10.47 -14.89
CA LYS A 444 -6.23 -9.14 -14.27
C LYS A 444 -6.14 -9.24 -12.75
N ALA A 445 -6.95 -10.09 -12.14
CA ALA A 445 -6.98 -10.31 -10.70
C ALA A 445 -5.84 -11.18 -10.17
N LEU A 446 -5.12 -11.92 -11.03
CA LEU A 446 -4.12 -12.92 -10.62
C LEU A 446 -3.00 -12.34 -9.75
N ALA A 447 -2.40 -11.21 -10.14
CA ALA A 447 -1.33 -10.59 -9.36
C ALA A 447 -1.80 -10.13 -7.97
N GLY A 448 -3.01 -9.57 -7.88
CA GLY A 448 -3.63 -9.21 -6.60
C GLY A 448 -3.90 -10.44 -5.73
N SER A 449 -4.53 -11.47 -6.28
CA SER A 449 -4.79 -12.74 -5.57
C SER A 449 -3.49 -13.45 -5.15
N LEU A 450 -2.42 -13.35 -5.94
CA LEU A 450 -1.11 -13.92 -5.60
C LEU A 450 -0.51 -13.25 -4.37
N ALA A 451 -0.48 -11.92 -4.34
CA ALA A 451 0.01 -11.17 -3.18
C ALA A 451 -0.85 -11.41 -1.94
N GLU A 452 -2.18 -11.48 -2.11
CA GLU A 452 -3.14 -11.81 -1.05
C GLU A 452 -2.88 -13.20 -0.46
N LEU A 453 -2.76 -14.23 -1.29
CA LEU A 453 -2.52 -15.61 -0.83
C LEU A 453 -1.10 -15.79 -0.27
N ALA A 454 -0.11 -15.05 -0.79
CA ALA A 454 1.23 -15.02 -0.22
C ALA A 454 1.21 -14.45 1.20
N ALA A 455 0.36 -13.45 1.46
CA ALA A 455 0.17 -12.93 2.81
C ALA A 455 -0.30 -14.03 3.77
N LEU A 456 -1.17 -14.95 3.34
CA LEU A 456 -1.69 -16.05 4.16
C LEU A 456 -0.66 -17.15 4.53
N ASP A 457 0.56 -17.07 4.02
CA ASP A 457 1.63 -18.01 4.37
C ASP A 457 2.04 -17.85 5.84
N SER A 458 2.25 -18.98 6.55
CA SER A 458 2.58 -18.94 7.98
C SER A 458 3.89 -18.19 8.26
N ASP A 459 4.88 -18.31 7.38
CA ASP A 459 6.18 -17.67 7.58
C ASP A 459 6.08 -16.18 7.30
N VAL A 460 5.26 -15.79 6.34
CA VAL A 460 4.91 -14.38 6.08
C VAL A 460 4.17 -13.78 7.27
N ILE A 461 3.18 -14.48 7.83
CA ILE A 461 2.46 -14.05 9.04
C ILE A 461 3.43 -13.85 10.20
N ARG A 462 4.27 -14.84 10.49
CA ARG A 462 5.29 -14.74 11.56
C ARG A 462 6.24 -13.60 11.33
N TYR A 463 6.65 -13.36 10.08
CA TYR A 463 7.53 -12.26 9.73
C TYR A 463 6.88 -10.90 10.00
N MET A 464 5.64 -10.69 9.57
CA MET A 464 4.91 -9.45 9.80
C MET A 464 4.67 -9.19 11.30
N ALA A 465 4.40 -10.25 12.06
CA ALA A 465 4.06 -10.25 13.48
C ALA A 465 5.24 -10.01 14.46
N ARG A 466 6.43 -9.62 13.97
CA ARG A 466 7.68 -9.53 14.77
C ARG A 466 7.76 -8.36 15.77
N ASP A 467 6.69 -7.59 16.02
CA ASP A 467 6.71 -6.48 16.98
C ASP A 467 6.18 -6.93 18.34
N GLY A 468 7.01 -6.87 19.39
CA GLY A 468 6.57 -7.02 20.78
C GLY A 468 7.08 -8.24 21.56
N GLY A 469 8.11 -8.94 21.07
CA GLY A 469 8.78 -10.02 21.81
C GLY A 469 7.99 -11.32 21.98
N ARG A 470 6.72 -11.36 21.56
CA ARG A 470 5.87 -12.55 21.54
C ARG A 470 5.58 -12.95 20.09
N VAL A 471 5.67 -14.24 19.79
CA VAL A 471 5.35 -14.80 18.46
C VAL A 471 3.92 -15.35 18.48
N PRO A 472 3.10 -15.12 17.44
CA PRO A 472 1.77 -15.73 17.37
C PRO A 472 1.87 -17.26 17.32
N SER A 473 1.00 -17.93 18.06
CA SER A 473 0.88 -19.38 18.06
C SER A 473 0.40 -19.89 16.70
N GLU A 474 0.68 -21.16 16.41
CA GLU A 474 0.22 -21.80 15.18
C GLU A 474 -1.31 -21.80 15.05
N HIS A 475 -2.04 -21.81 16.17
CA HIS A 475 -3.49 -21.70 16.19
C HIS A 475 -3.98 -20.31 15.76
N GLU A 476 -3.34 -19.24 16.26
CA GLU A 476 -3.63 -17.86 15.84
C GLU A 476 -3.34 -17.66 14.34
N ILE A 477 -2.23 -18.21 13.84
CA ILE A 477 -1.86 -18.15 12.41
C ILE A 477 -2.87 -18.91 11.55
N ARG A 478 -3.27 -20.12 11.95
CA ARG A 478 -4.26 -20.91 11.19
C ARG A 478 -5.64 -20.28 11.16
N SER A 479 -6.00 -19.49 12.17
CA SER A 479 -7.32 -18.86 12.28
C SER A 479 -7.65 -17.91 11.13
N VAL A 480 -6.64 -17.33 10.45
CA VAL A 480 -6.86 -16.40 9.33
C VAL A 480 -6.79 -17.05 7.95
N ARG A 481 -6.48 -18.35 7.87
CA ARG A 481 -6.44 -19.07 6.60
C ARG A 481 -7.84 -19.26 6.04
N ARG A 482 -7.98 -19.11 4.72
CA ARG A 482 -9.23 -19.46 4.01
C ARG A 482 -9.42 -20.98 4.09
N ASP A 483 -10.54 -21.42 4.67
CA ASP A 483 -10.91 -22.82 4.74
C ASP A 483 -11.80 -23.22 3.54
N VAL A 484 -12.10 -24.53 3.42
CA VAL A 484 -12.98 -25.04 2.37
C VAL A 484 -14.38 -24.39 2.39
N TYR A 485 -14.86 -24.02 3.58
CA TYR A 485 -16.17 -23.44 3.75
C TYR A 485 -16.27 -22.04 3.11
N PHE A 486 -15.18 -21.25 3.11
CA PHE A 486 -15.10 -19.98 2.38
C PHE A 486 -15.40 -20.16 0.88
N TYR A 487 -14.79 -21.16 0.25
CA TYR A 487 -14.98 -21.44 -1.17
C TYR A 487 -16.38 -21.97 -1.47
N VAL A 488 -16.89 -22.86 -0.63
CA VAL A 488 -18.24 -23.41 -0.73
C VAL A 488 -19.31 -22.33 -0.67
N TRP A 489 -19.18 -21.40 0.27
CA TRP A 489 -20.09 -20.28 0.36
C TRP A 489 -20.05 -19.40 -0.91
N ALA A 490 -18.86 -19.14 -1.45
CA ALA A 490 -18.71 -18.41 -2.70
C ALA A 490 -19.32 -19.16 -3.90
N LEU A 491 -19.10 -20.48 -4.00
CA LEU A 491 -19.67 -21.33 -5.05
C LEU A 491 -21.20 -21.28 -5.05
N ARG A 492 -21.84 -21.34 -3.87
CA ARG A 492 -23.30 -21.24 -3.73
C ARG A 492 -23.86 -19.95 -4.36
N GLU A 493 -23.25 -18.82 -4.04
CA GLU A 493 -23.70 -17.52 -4.55
C GLU A 493 -23.40 -17.37 -6.05
N ILE A 494 -22.22 -17.82 -6.50
CA ILE A 494 -21.81 -17.75 -7.91
C ILE A 494 -22.71 -18.62 -8.78
N ALA A 495 -23.00 -19.86 -8.36
CA ALA A 495 -23.84 -20.78 -9.12
C ALA A 495 -25.24 -20.20 -9.38
N VAL A 496 -25.86 -19.56 -8.37
CA VAL A 496 -27.14 -18.87 -8.55
C VAL A 496 -27.05 -17.79 -9.62
N ILE A 497 -26.01 -16.95 -9.58
CA ILE A 497 -25.85 -15.88 -10.57
C ILE A 497 -25.63 -16.47 -11.98
N CYS A 498 -24.79 -17.50 -12.11
CA CYS A 498 -24.50 -18.16 -13.39
C CYS A 498 -25.75 -18.76 -14.01
N VAL A 499 -26.52 -19.54 -13.25
CA VAL A 499 -27.72 -20.22 -13.75
C VAL A 499 -28.82 -19.22 -14.14
N LEU A 500 -28.99 -18.14 -13.38
CA LEU A 500 -29.98 -17.11 -13.72
C LEU A 500 -29.61 -16.28 -14.97
N HIS A 501 -28.35 -16.31 -15.40
CA HIS A 501 -27.89 -15.64 -16.63
C HIS A 501 -27.61 -16.61 -17.78
N SER A 502 -27.72 -17.92 -17.57
CA SER A 502 -27.50 -18.93 -18.60
C SER A 502 -28.79 -19.20 -19.39
N GLY A 503 -28.71 -20.07 -20.39
CA GLY A 503 -29.88 -20.56 -21.12
C GLY A 503 -30.80 -21.48 -20.30
N GLU A 504 -30.43 -21.85 -19.07
CA GLU A 504 -31.25 -22.72 -18.21
C GLU A 504 -32.40 -21.98 -17.52
N PHE A 505 -32.37 -20.65 -17.51
CA PHE A 505 -33.43 -19.82 -16.95
C PHE A 505 -33.90 -18.82 -18.00
N ASP A 506 -35.18 -18.90 -18.37
CA ASP A 506 -35.78 -17.95 -19.31
C ASP A 506 -36.51 -16.82 -18.57
N PRO A 507 -35.90 -15.63 -18.45
CA PRO A 507 -36.50 -14.52 -17.71
C PRO A 507 -37.71 -13.89 -18.43
N ASP A 508 -37.93 -14.13 -19.72
CA ASP A 508 -39.09 -13.57 -20.45
C ASP A 508 -40.39 -14.32 -20.14
N THR A 509 -40.31 -15.61 -19.79
CA THR A 509 -41.47 -16.46 -19.46
C THR A 509 -41.62 -16.72 -17.96
N ALA A 510 -40.54 -16.56 -17.19
CA ALA A 510 -40.55 -16.82 -15.75
C ALA A 510 -41.40 -15.82 -14.96
N THR A 511 -42.10 -16.32 -13.95
CA THR A 511 -42.73 -15.53 -12.89
C THR A 511 -41.73 -15.19 -11.77
N VAL A 512 -42.14 -14.33 -10.83
CA VAL A 512 -41.36 -14.06 -9.61
C VAL A 512 -41.16 -15.33 -8.77
N GLU A 513 -42.15 -16.21 -8.77
CA GLU A 513 -42.08 -17.47 -8.02
C GLU A 513 -41.12 -18.45 -8.69
N ASP A 514 -41.09 -18.51 -10.02
CA ASP A 514 -40.11 -19.31 -10.76
C ASP A 514 -38.68 -18.82 -10.51
N LEU A 515 -38.46 -17.51 -10.50
CA LEU A 515 -37.17 -16.90 -10.15
C LEU A 515 -36.72 -17.31 -8.73
N ARG A 516 -37.61 -17.25 -7.75
CA ARG A 516 -37.33 -17.64 -6.36
C ARG A 516 -37.02 -19.12 -6.24
N ASN A 517 -37.84 -19.96 -6.86
CA ASN A 517 -37.69 -21.41 -6.81
C ASN A 517 -36.40 -21.85 -7.48
N LYS A 518 -36.09 -21.31 -8.66
CA LYS A 518 -34.84 -21.62 -9.35
C LYS A 518 -33.63 -21.17 -8.55
N ALA A 519 -33.65 -19.95 -7.98
CA ALA A 519 -32.55 -19.49 -7.12
C ALA A 519 -32.35 -20.39 -5.89
N LYS A 520 -33.44 -20.80 -5.22
CA LYS A 520 -33.38 -21.70 -4.05
C LYS A 520 -32.91 -23.10 -4.43
N GLU A 521 -33.37 -23.64 -5.56
CA GLU A 521 -32.96 -24.93 -6.10
C GLU A 521 -31.44 -24.97 -6.32
N VAL A 522 -30.90 -23.97 -7.03
CA VAL A 522 -29.46 -23.88 -7.30
C VAL A 522 -28.67 -23.66 -6.01
N ALA A 523 -29.11 -22.76 -5.13
CA ALA A 523 -28.45 -22.55 -3.85
C ALA A 523 -28.41 -23.82 -2.99
N ARG A 524 -29.45 -24.66 -3.05
CA ARG A 524 -29.53 -25.92 -2.30
C ARG A 524 -28.53 -26.94 -2.83
N ALA A 525 -28.28 -26.99 -4.13
CA ALA A 525 -27.31 -27.91 -4.73
C ALA A 525 -25.86 -27.66 -4.27
N PHE A 526 -25.55 -26.42 -3.84
CA PHE A 526 -24.22 -25.99 -3.37
C PHE A 526 -24.21 -25.62 -1.87
N SER A 527 -25.11 -26.20 -1.07
CA SER A 527 -25.20 -25.91 0.37
C SER A 527 -24.97 -27.16 1.21
N PRO A 528 -24.07 -27.15 2.20
CA PRO A 528 -23.94 -28.23 3.17
C PRO A 528 -25.03 -28.18 4.26
N VAL A 529 -25.86 -27.13 4.25
CA VAL A 529 -26.92 -26.85 5.22
C VAL A 529 -28.27 -26.75 4.52
N GLU A 530 -29.30 -27.29 5.14
CA GLU A 530 -30.68 -27.17 4.67
C GLU A 530 -31.13 -25.71 4.68
N LEU A 531 -31.70 -25.24 3.56
CA LEU A 531 -32.10 -23.85 3.42
C LEU A 531 -33.33 -23.54 4.28
N ALA A 532 -33.26 -22.50 5.12
CA ALA A 532 -34.40 -22.05 5.89
C ALA A 532 -35.54 -21.54 4.98
N PRO A 533 -36.83 -21.71 5.34
CA PRO A 533 -37.94 -21.23 4.51
C PRO A 533 -37.89 -19.71 4.22
N SER A 534 -37.43 -18.93 5.20
CA SER A 534 -37.27 -17.47 5.10
C SER A 534 -36.03 -17.04 4.32
N TYR A 535 -35.11 -17.96 4.00
CA TYR A 535 -33.94 -17.66 3.20
C TYR A 535 -34.32 -17.39 1.75
N HIS A 536 -33.76 -16.33 1.20
CA HIS A 536 -33.89 -15.99 -0.20
C HIS A 536 -32.50 -15.64 -0.76
N PRO A 537 -31.94 -16.42 -1.70
CA PRO A 537 -30.58 -16.20 -2.20
C PRO A 537 -30.38 -14.80 -2.80
N LEU A 538 -31.42 -14.24 -3.41
CA LEU A 538 -31.35 -12.94 -4.08
C LEU A 538 -31.37 -11.74 -3.12
N THR A 539 -31.31 -11.97 -1.80
CA THR A 539 -31.15 -10.93 -0.78
C THR A 539 -29.75 -10.88 -0.21
N ALA A 540 -28.96 -11.91 -0.51
CA ALA A 540 -27.57 -12.04 -0.15
C ALA A 540 -26.69 -11.39 -1.24
N GLU A 541 -25.46 -11.85 -1.36
CA GLU A 541 -24.56 -11.34 -2.38
C GLU A 541 -25.09 -11.66 -3.78
N ALA A 542 -25.65 -12.85 -4.02
CA ALA A 542 -26.15 -13.25 -5.32
C ALA A 542 -27.10 -12.22 -5.92
N GLY A 543 -28.03 -11.64 -5.15
CA GLY A 543 -28.93 -10.60 -5.66
C GLY A 543 -28.22 -9.31 -6.05
N MET A 544 -27.28 -8.84 -5.21
CA MET A 544 -26.49 -7.63 -5.50
C MET A 544 -25.71 -7.78 -6.80
N TRP A 545 -25.03 -8.91 -6.98
CA TRP A 545 -24.21 -9.21 -8.16
C TRP A 545 -25.07 -9.50 -9.39
N THR A 546 -26.20 -10.19 -9.22
CA THR A 546 -27.19 -10.40 -10.29
C THR A 546 -27.67 -9.08 -10.89
N VAL A 547 -27.76 -8.01 -10.09
CA VAL A 547 -28.23 -6.70 -10.58
C VAL A 547 -27.09 -5.78 -11.04
N SER A 548 -25.90 -5.87 -10.45
CA SER A 548 -24.78 -4.95 -10.70
C SER A 548 -23.87 -5.42 -11.82
N GLU A 549 -23.03 -6.42 -11.53
CA GLU A 549 -21.83 -6.77 -12.31
C GLU A 549 -21.84 -8.20 -12.84
N GLY A 550 -22.92 -8.96 -12.58
CA GLY A 550 -23.08 -10.33 -13.04
C GLY A 550 -22.17 -11.32 -12.29
N ALA A 551 -21.84 -12.44 -12.93
CA ALA A 551 -20.99 -13.47 -12.31
C ALA A 551 -19.49 -13.21 -12.57
N THR A 552 -19.16 -12.47 -13.63
CA THR A 552 -17.79 -12.39 -14.18
C THR A 552 -16.76 -11.93 -13.16
N GLU A 553 -17.05 -10.89 -12.36
CA GLU A 553 -16.07 -10.35 -11.41
C GLU A 553 -15.74 -11.34 -10.29
N LYS A 554 -16.77 -11.98 -9.73
CA LYS A 554 -16.58 -13.04 -8.73
C LYS A 554 -15.87 -14.27 -9.31
N LEU A 555 -16.21 -14.66 -10.53
CA LEU A 555 -15.57 -15.76 -11.23
C LEU A 555 -14.11 -15.45 -11.54
N GLY A 556 -13.83 -14.23 -12.02
CA GLY A 556 -12.48 -13.74 -12.26
C GLY A 556 -11.62 -13.83 -11.01
N TYR A 557 -12.14 -13.35 -9.88
CA TYR A 557 -11.45 -13.44 -8.59
C TYR A 557 -11.28 -14.89 -8.10
N LEU A 558 -12.31 -15.73 -8.20
CA LEU A 558 -12.24 -17.14 -7.81
C LEU A 558 -11.19 -17.91 -8.63
N PHE A 559 -11.19 -17.73 -9.95
CA PHE A 559 -10.20 -18.36 -10.83
C PHE A 559 -8.79 -17.81 -10.61
N ALA A 560 -8.66 -16.49 -10.40
CA ALA A 560 -7.39 -15.88 -10.00
C ALA A 560 -6.85 -16.51 -8.72
N HIS A 561 -7.70 -16.73 -7.71
CA HIS A 561 -7.35 -17.40 -6.46
C HIS A 561 -6.90 -18.85 -6.68
N MET A 562 -7.62 -19.62 -7.48
CA MET A 562 -7.21 -21.00 -7.81
C MET A 562 -5.85 -21.05 -8.50
N ARG A 563 -5.63 -20.18 -9.50
CA ARG A 563 -4.35 -20.07 -10.23
C ARG A 563 -3.22 -19.64 -9.29
N ALA A 564 -3.45 -18.60 -8.48
CA ALA A 564 -2.48 -18.11 -7.50
C ALA A 564 -2.11 -19.19 -6.47
N SER A 565 -3.10 -19.93 -5.96
CA SER A 565 -2.89 -21.04 -5.01
C SER A 565 -2.03 -22.16 -5.62
N SER A 566 -2.32 -22.53 -6.88
CA SER A 566 -1.54 -23.51 -7.64
C SER A 566 -0.08 -23.07 -7.83
N LEU A 567 0.13 -21.80 -8.23
CA LEU A 567 1.46 -21.21 -8.37
C LEU A 567 2.23 -21.25 -7.04
N LEU A 568 1.63 -20.73 -5.96
CA LEU A 568 2.28 -20.71 -4.64
C LEU A 568 2.61 -22.11 -4.13
N SER A 569 1.75 -23.09 -4.37
CA SER A 569 1.97 -24.48 -3.96
C SER A 569 3.18 -25.09 -4.67
N ARG A 570 3.33 -24.84 -5.99
CA ARG A 570 4.48 -25.27 -6.77
C ARG A 570 5.77 -24.57 -6.35
N LEU A 571 5.70 -23.26 -6.10
CA LEU A 571 6.83 -22.49 -5.59
C LEU A 571 7.33 -23.02 -4.25
N ARG A 572 6.41 -23.33 -3.32
CA ARG A 572 6.75 -23.98 -2.04
C ARG A 572 7.39 -25.35 -2.23
N ALA A 573 6.88 -26.16 -3.16
CA ALA A 573 7.45 -27.47 -3.45
C ALA A 573 8.87 -27.36 -3.99
N SER A 574 9.14 -26.39 -4.88
CA SER A 574 10.49 -26.08 -5.39
C SER A 574 11.44 -25.62 -4.27
N ALA A 575 10.96 -24.78 -3.35
CA ALA A 575 11.82 -24.23 -2.29
C ALA A 575 12.13 -25.20 -1.14
N LYS A 576 11.30 -26.23 -0.90
CA LYS A 576 11.56 -27.25 0.14
C LYS A 576 12.88 -28.02 -0.05
N GLY A 577 13.45 -28.02 -1.26
CA GLY A 577 14.78 -28.59 -1.52
C GLY A 577 15.97 -27.64 -1.24
N ARG A 578 15.73 -26.35 -0.98
CA ARG A 578 16.77 -25.31 -0.98
C ARG A 578 17.23 -24.82 0.40
N THR A 579 16.46 -25.04 1.47
CA THR A 579 16.68 -24.32 2.73
C THR A 579 16.95 -25.23 3.94
N ASN A 580 18.22 -25.33 4.33
CA ASN A 580 18.65 -25.54 5.73
C ASN A 580 18.71 -24.21 6.52
N SER A 581 18.25 -23.10 5.94
CA SER A 581 18.26 -21.78 6.57
C SER A 581 17.13 -21.65 7.58
N VAL A 582 17.48 -21.70 8.86
CA VAL A 582 16.53 -21.84 9.97
C VAL A 582 15.69 -20.59 10.19
N TYR A 583 16.13 -19.36 9.87
CA TYR A 583 15.26 -18.18 9.93
C TYR A 583 15.84 -17.04 9.08
N ASN A 584 15.08 -16.48 8.13
CA ASN A 584 14.92 -15.01 7.98
C ASN A 584 14.03 -14.55 6.81
N THR A 585 13.77 -15.39 5.80
CA THR A 585 12.94 -15.00 4.65
C THR A 585 11.98 -16.11 4.23
N PRO A 586 10.69 -15.81 4.00
CA PRO A 586 9.74 -16.79 3.49
C PRO A 586 10.20 -17.32 2.11
N PRO A 587 10.12 -18.64 1.87
CA PRO A 587 10.55 -19.26 0.60
C PRO A 587 9.84 -18.68 -0.64
N VAL A 588 8.64 -18.13 -0.44
CA VAL A 588 7.80 -17.51 -1.48
C VAL A 588 8.43 -16.22 -2.05
N THR A 589 9.50 -15.69 -1.43
CA THR A 589 10.10 -14.39 -1.78
C THR A 589 11.54 -14.47 -2.30
N GLU A 590 12.00 -15.64 -2.75
CA GLU A 590 13.30 -15.78 -3.41
C GLU A 590 13.37 -14.98 -4.73
N GLY A 591 14.47 -14.25 -4.95
CA GLY A 591 14.60 -13.30 -6.08
C GLY A 591 14.39 -13.92 -7.47
N LEU A 592 14.84 -15.17 -7.68
CA LEU A 592 14.64 -15.89 -8.95
C LEU A 592 13.14 -16.14 -9.24
N VAL A 593 12.37 -16.45 -8.20
CA VAL A 593 10.93 -16.67 -8.32
C VAL A 593 10.23 -15.34 -8.62
N GLY A 594 10.62 -14.26 -7.94
CA GLY A 594 10.10 -12.93 -8.20
C GLY A 594 10.39 -12.43 -9.62
N GLU A 595 11.57 -12.74 -10.16
CA GLU A 595 11.93 -12.41 -11.53
C GLU A 595 11.10 -13.19 -12.57
N LEU A 596 10.92 -14.50 -12.37
CA LEU A 596 10.10 -15.34 -13.24
C LEU A 596 8.63 -14.88 -13.21
N LEU A 597 8.09 -14.62 -12.02
CA LEU A 597 6.75 -14.06 -11.86
C LEU A 597 6.63 -12.71 -12.59
N ARG A 598 7.54 -11.77 -12.35
CA ARG A 598 7.51 -10.45 -13.00
C ARG A 598 7.54 -10.58 -14.53
N SER A 599 8.53 -11.30 -15.06
CA SER A 599 8.75 -11.43 -16.50
C SER A 599 7.58 -12.12 -17.22
N GLU A 600 7.06 -13.23 -16.68
CA GLU A 600 6.00 -14.00 -17.34
C GLU A 600 4.60 -13.46 -17.06
N LEU A 601 4.33 -12.97 -15.84
CA LEU A 601 3.00 -12.54 -15.41
C LEU A 601 2.75 -11.05 -15.67
N LEU A 602 3.76 -10.19 -15.47
CA LEU A 602 3.57 -8.74 -15.45
C LEU A 602 4.11 -8.04 -16.71
N GLU A 603 5.25 -8.46 -17.23
CA GLU A 603 5.92 -7.79 -18.36
C GLU A 603 5.50 -8.34 -19.71
N LYS A 604 5.35 -9.67 -19.83
CA LYS A 604 4.82 -10.27 -21.05
C LYS A 604 3.32 -10.03 -21.15
N LYS A 605 2.82 -9.95 -22.38
CA LYS A 605 1.38 -9.97 -22.66
C LYS A 605 0.82 -11.30 -22.14
N PHE A 606 0.11 -11.26 -21.01
CA PHE A 606 -0.41 -12.46 -20.39
C PHE A 606 -1.31 -13.24 -21.36
N SER A 607 -1.05 -14.53 -21.46
CA SER A 607 -1.83 -15.48 -22.25
C SER A 607 -1.95 -16.81 -21.47
N PRO A 608 -2.93 -17.66 -21.78
CA PRO A 608 -2.97 -19.03 -21.24
C PRO A 608 -1.64 -19.76 -21.43
N HIS A 609 -1.01 -19.59 -22.60
CA HIS A 609 0.31 -20.12 -22.89
C HIS A 609 1.40 -19.54 -21.97
N SER A 610 1.38 -18.24 -21.67
CA SER A 610 2.31 -17.63 -20.71
C SER A 610 2.18 -18.22 -19.31
N LEU A 611 0.96 -18.57 -18.88
CA LEU A 611 0.74 -19.25 -17.61
C LEU A 611 1.26 -20.69 -17.64
N GLU A 612 1.04 -21.41 -18.74
CA GLU A 612 1.60 -22.75 -18.94
C GLU A 612 3.13 -22.72 -18.97
N CYS A 613 3.74 -21.76 -19.67
CA CYS A 613 5.17 -21.52 -19.68
C CYS A 613 5.69 -21.20 -18.29
N LEU A 614 5.00 -20.35 -17.53
CA LEU A 614 5.35 -20.04 -16.15
C LEU A 614 5.31 -21.31 -15.28
N MET A 615 4.25 -22.12 -15.40
CA MET A 615 4.12 -23.37 -14.65
C MET A 615 5.19 -24.39 -15.06
N ALA A 616 5.47 -24.53 -16.35
CA ALA A 616 6.50 -25.41 -16.88
C ALA A 616 7.92 -24.95 -16.52
N ALA A 617 8.18 -23.63 -16.45
CA ALA A 617 9.46 -23.09 -16.03
C ALA A 617 9.70 -23.33 -14.52
N ILE A 618 8.64 -23.21 -13.70
CA ILE A 618 8.71 -23.56 -12.27
C ILE A 618 9.02 -25.05 -12.10
N ASP A 619 8.36 -25.92 -12.87
CA ASP A 619 8.59 -27.37 -12.82
C ASP A 619 9.99 -27.75 -13.38
N GLY A 620 10.40 -27.14 -14.50
CA GLY A 620 11.67 -27.41 -15.17
C GLY A 620 12.89 -26.96 -14.38
N ALA A 621 12.77 -25.86 -13.63
CA ALA A 621 13.80 -25.42 -12.68
C ALA A 621 14.08 -26.47 -11.58
N GLN A 622 13.12 -27.37 -11.28
CA GLN A 622 13.35 -28.51 -10.38
C GLN A 622 14.26 -29.58 -11.01
N HIS A 623 14.16 -29.81 -12.33
CA HIS A 623 14.91 -30.87 -13.02
C HIS A 623 16.35 -30.49 -13.37
N GLN A 624 16.61 -29.25 -13.78
CA GLN A 624 17.97 -28.81 -14.12
C GLN A 624 18.92 -28.81 -12.91
N GLN A 625 18.40 -28.62 -11.70
CA GLN A 625 19.20 -28.59 -10.46
C GLN A 625 19.54 -29.99 -9.92
N GLN A 626 18.64 -30.98 -10.06
CA GLN A 626 18.97 -32.38 -9.72
C GLN A 626 20.15 -32.93 -10.54
N MET A 627 20.39 -32.39 -11.74
CA MET A 627 21.56 -32.75 -12.55
C MET A 627 22.83 -32.02 -12.14
N THR A 628 22.75 -30.84 -11.52
CA THR A 628 23.93 -30.08 -11.06
C THR A 628 24.38 -30.51 -9.66
N GLU A 629 23.47 -30.98 -8.81
CA GLU A 629 23.80 -31.45 -7.45
C GLU A 629 24.51 -32.82 -7.42
N ASN A 630 24.49 -33.56 -8.54
CA ASN A 630 25.22 -34.82 -8.72
C ASN A 630 26.60 -34.67 -9.40
N GLN A 631 27.09 -33.45 -9.64
CA GLN A 631 28.47 -33.25 -10.10
C GLN A 631 29.43 -33.17 -8.91
N PRO A 632 30.52 -33.97 -8.87
CA PRO A 632 31.50 -33.91 -7.80
C PRO A 632 32.21 -32.54 -7.79
N LEU A 633 32.23 -31.91 -6.62
CA LEU A 633 32.94 -30.68 -6.30
C LEU A 633 34.41 -30.76 -6.74
N MET A 634 34.73 -30.15 -7.88
CA MET A 634 36.11 -29.89 -8.30
C MET A 634 36.75 -28.85 -7.39
N ALA A 635 37.94 -29.18 -6.92
CA ALA A 635 38.70 -28.46 -5.91
C ALA A 635 38.95 -26.98 -6.23
N SER A 636 38.89 -26.19 -5.16
CA SER A 636 39.30 -24.80 -5.01
C SER A 636 40.65 -24.49 -5.66
N ARG A 637 40.70 -23.43 -6.48
CA ARG A 637 41.95 -22.79 -6.91
C ARG A 637 42.51 -21.87 -5.81
N PRO A 638 43.85 -21.75 -5.71
CA PRO A 638 44.49 -20.85 -4.76
C PRO A 638 44.33 -19.39 -5.20
N TYR A 639 44.02 -18.54 -4.24
CA TYR A 639 44.00 -17.08 -4.39
C TYR A 639 45.43 -16.54 -4.35
N GLY A 640 45.81 -15.78 -5.37
CA GLY A 640 47.02 -14.97 -5.34
C GLY A 640 47.29 -14.32 -6.69
N GLU A 641 46.88 -13.06 -6.85
CA GLU A 641 47.65 -12.07 -7.63
C GLU A 641 47.08 -10.63 -7.45
N GLY A 642 47.98 -9.75 -7.00
CA GLY A 642 48.01 -8.29 -6.99
C GLY A 642 46.75 -7.46 -7.24
N MET A 643 46.20 -6.87 -6.18
CA MET A 643 45.47 -5.59 -6.28
C MET A 643 46.47 -4.42 -6.22
N PRO A 644 46.35 -3.40 -7.09
CA PRO A 644 47.24 -2.25 -7.09
C PRO A 644 47.12 -1.44 -5.81
N ALA A 645 48.26 -0.97 -5.29
CA ALA A 645 48.34 -0.14 -4.10
C ALA A 645 47.46 1.11 -4.25
N PRO A 646 46.60 1.44 -3.26
CA PRO A 646 45.82 2.66 -3.30
C PRO A 646 46.74 3.87 -3.19
N MET A 647 46.53 4.85 -4.08
CA MET A 647 47.17 6.16 -4.01
C MET A 647 46.90 6.78 -2.63
N VAL A 648 47.98 7.01 -1.88
CA VAL A 648 47.98 7.77 -0.63
C VAL A 648 47.71 9.23 -0.98
N VAL A 649 46.45 9.64 -0.87
CA VAL A 649 46.06 11.05 -0.88
C VAL A 649 46.52 11.65 0.46
N GLY A 650 47.50 12.55 0.41
CA GLY A 650 48.24 13.04 1.57
C GLY A 650 47.43 13.82 2.61
N ASN A 651 48.03 13.95 3.79
CA ASN A 651 47.60 14.54 5.08
C ASN A 651 47.00 15.98 5.08
N GLN A 652 46.43 16.51 3.99
CA GLN A 652 45.88 17.88 3.98
C GLN A 652 44.54 18.03 4.73
N ALA A 653 43.83 16.94 5.02
CA ALA A 653 42.50 16.99 5.64
C ALA A 653 42.52 17.43 7.12
N GLY A 654 43.55 17.05 7.90
CA GLY A 654 43.66 17.39 9.31
C GLY A 654 43.84 18.90 9.57
N ALA A 655 44.64 19.56 8.73
CA ALA A 655 44.87 21.00 8.82
C ALA A 655 43.59 21.82 8.58
N ALA A 656 42.72 21.39 7.67
CA ALA A 656 41.46 22.07 7.38
C ALA A 656 40.47 22.01 8.54
N LEU A 657 40.39 20.87 9.25
CA LEU A 657 39.53 20.74 10.43
C LEU A 657 40.02 21.61 11.59
N GLN A 658 41.33 21.64 11.84
CA GLN A 658 41.91 22.48 12.88
C GLN A 658 41.70 23.98 12.58
N GLN A 659 41.87 24.40 11.32
CA GLN A 659 41.57 25.78 10.90
C GLN A 659 40.09 26.12 11.09
N LEU A 660 39.19 25.17 10.84
CA LEU A 660 37.76 25.36 11.02
C LEU A 660 37.36 25.48 12.49
N GLU A 661 37.98 24.70 13.40
CA GLU A 661 37.75 24.84 14.85
C GLU A 661 38.15 26.22 15.36
N VAL A 662 39.30 26.72 14.91
CA VAL A 662 39.76 28.08 15.21
C VAL A 662 38.81 29.12 14.62
N ALA A 663 38.33 28.93 13.39
CA ALA A 663 37.37 29.83 12.76
C ALA A 663 36.04 29.89 13.52
N PHE A 664 35.54 28.76 14.03
CA PHE A 664 34.35 28.72 14.87
C PHE A 664 34.53 29.48 16.19
N PHE A 665 35.68 29.33 16.84
CA PHE A 665 35.98 30.09 18.05
C PHE A 665 35.92 31.61 17.82
N PHE A 666 36.52 32.09 16.73
CA PHE A 666 36.44 33.50 16.37
C PHE A 666 35.03 33.95 15.95
N ALA A 667 34.25 33.07 15.32
CA ALA A 667 32.84 33.33 15.02
C ALA A 667 31.99 33.49 16.29
N ALA A 668 32.19 32.62 17.31
CA ALA A 668 31.58 32.78 18.63
C ALA A 668 31.98 34.10 19.30
N LEU A 669 33.28 34.41 19.29
CA LEU A 669 33.79 35.65 19.88
C LEU A 669 33.18 36.88 19.20
N GLY A 670 33.12 36.88 17.86
CA GLY A 670 32.45 37.93 17.08
C GLY A 670 30.97 38.07 17.41
N THR A 671 30.27 36.94 17.63
CA THR A 671 28.86 36.92 18.04
C THR A 671 28.67 37.56 19.42
N VAL A 672 29.54 37.26 20.39
CA VAL A 672 29.49 37.85 21.74
C VAL A 672 29.76 39.35 21.68
N VAL A 673 30.78 39.79 20.94
CA VAL A 673 31.09 41.22 20.79
C VAL A 673 29.92 41.98 20.16
N ALA A 674 29.29 41.40 19.13
CA ALA A 674 28.10 41.96 18.50
C ALA A 674 26.92 42.03 19.48
N GLY A 675 26.64 40.93 20.20
CA GLY A 675 25.56 40.88 21.18
C GLY A 675 25.72 41.90 22.33
N VAL A 676 26.94 42.05 22.87
CA VAL A 676 27.24 43.07 23.89
C VAL A 676 27.03 44.48 23.33
N SER A 677 27.55 44.77 22.14
CA SER A 677 27.46 46.09 21.53
C SER A 677 26.01 46.48 21.21
N SER A 678 25.24 45.53 20.66
CA SER A 678 23.82 45.71 20.36
C SER A 678 23.01 45.91 21.65
N THR A 679 23.17 45.01 22.64
CA THR A 679 22.46 45.09 23.94
C THR A 679 22.71 46.42 24.64
N LEU A 680 23.97 46.89 24.69
CA LEU A 680 24.30 48.17 25.32
C LEU A 680 23.69 49.35 24.56
N THR A 681 23.75 49.33 23.23
CA THR A 681 23.13 50.40 22.42
C THR A 681 21.64 50.45 22.66
N THR A 682 20.92 49.35 22.46
CA THR A 682 19.46 49.25 22.66
C THR A 682 19.05 49.58 24.10
N ALA A 683 19.86 49.23 25.12
CA ALA A 683 19.56 49.56 26.51
C ALA A 683 19.70 51.06 26.84
N PHE A 684 20.61 51.78 26.17
CA PHE A 684 20.97 53.16 26.54
C PHE A 684 20.54 54.24 25.55
N THR A 685 20.25 53.92 24.28
CA THR A 685 19.86 54.90 23.25
C THR A 685 18.36 54.86 22.97
N GLU A 686 17.84 53.71 22.56
CA GLU A 686 16.46 53.52 22.13
C GLU A 686 15.90 52.30 22.86
N PHE A 687 15.24 52.53 24.00
CA PHE A 687 14.69 51.46 24.83
C PHE A 687 13.52 50.76 24.11
N ALA A 688 13.86 49.77 23.29
CA ALA A 688 12.95 48.90 22.58
C ALA A 688 12.97 47.51 23.23
N PRO A 689 11.99 47.17 24.09
CA PRO A 689 12.08 45.96 24.94
C PRO A 689 12.10 44.66 24.15
N PHE A 690 11.54 44.64 22.93
CA PHE A 690 11.59 43.47 22.05
C PHE A 690 12.97 43.28 21.43
N ASP A 691 13.59 44.35 20.93
CA ASP A 691 14.93 44.31 20.36
C ASP A 691 15.96 44.02 21.45
N LEU A 692 15.79 44.59 22.64
CA LEU A 692 16.63 44.27 23.80
C LEU A 692 16.53 42.80 24.20
N THR A 693 15.34 42.21 24.13
CA THR A 693 15.15 40.78 24.40
C THR A 693 15.88 39.94 23.37
N ASP A 694 15.80 40.32 22.09
CA ASP A 694 16.47 39.62 20.99
C ASP A 694 18.00 39.72 21.11
N ASP A 695 18.53 40.89 21.47
CA ASP A 695 19.95 41.13 21.74
C ASP A 695 20.47 40.29 22.92
N ILE A 696 19.68 40.14 23.98
CA ILE A 696 19.99 39.27 25.13
C ILE A 696 20.07 37.80 24.69
N TYR A 697 19.15 37.35 23.83
CA TYR A 697 19.22 35.99 23.27
C TYR A 697 20.49 35.79 22.43
N LEU A 698 20.81 36.76 21.56
CA LEU A 698 22.03 36.73 20.75
C LEU A 698 23.29 36.63 21.63
N LEU A 699 23.37 37.45 22.69
CA LEU A 699 24.47 37.42 23.65
C LEU A 699 24.55 36.08 24.40
N ALA A 700 23.42 35.57 24.89
CA ALA A 700 23.37 34.29 25.60
C ALA A 700 23.82 33.12 24.72
N PHE A 701 23.35 33.05 23.48
CA PHE A 701 23.75 31.99 22.55
C PHE A 701 25.19 32.17 22.06
N GLY A 702 25.67 33.40 21.87
CA GLY A 702 27.08 33.68 21.60
C GLY A 702 27.99 33.16 22.72
N LEU A 703 27.62 33.39 23.99
CA LEU A 703 28.36 32.91 25.16
C LEU A 703 28.38 31.38 25.25
N ILE A 704 27.24 30.72 24.98
CA ILE A 704 27.18 29.25 24.91
C ILE A 704 28.15 28.73 23.85
N MET A 705 28.14 29.32 22.65
CA MET A 705 29.03 28.90 21.57
C MET A 705 30.50 29.19 21.87
N LEU A 706 30.82 30.31 22.53
CA LEU A 706 32.18 30.62 22.97
C LEU A 706 32.71 29.58 23.96
N VAL A 707 31.86 29.09 24.87
CA VAL A 707 32.21 28.01 25.80
C VAL A 707 32.42 26.69 25.06
N VAL A 708 31.56 26.35 24.09
CA VAL A 708 31.68 25.12 23.29
C VAL A 708 32.95 25.11 22.44
N ASP A 709 33.33 26.27 21.91
CA ASP A 709 34.37 26.40 20.88
C ASP A 709 35.72 26.87 21.42
N ALA A 710 35.83 27.08 22.72
CA ALA A 710 37.08 27.49 23.34
C ALA A 710 38.21 26.48 23.08
N PRO A 711 39.35 26.90 22.50
CA PRO A 711 40.47 26.00 22.21
C PRO A 711 41.18 25.55 23.50
N VAL A 712 41.12 26.36 24.56
CA VAL A 712 41.70 26.04 25.87
C VAL A 712 40.60 25.49 26.77
N LYS A 713 40.89 24.39 27.46
CA LYS A 713 39.94 23.66 28.30
C LYS A 713 40.31 23.76 29.79
N PRO A 714 40.19 24.93 30.45
CA PRO A 714 40.40 25.02 31.88
C PRO A 714 39.36 24.15 32.61
N ARG A 715 39.71 23.61 33.79
CA ARG A 715 38.87 22.64 34.52
C ARG A 715 37.42 23.09 34.73
N GLY A 716 37.19 24.39 34.97
CA GLY A 716 35.83 24.93 35.11
C GLY A 716 35.03 24.94 33.80
N LEU A 717 35.67 25.19 32.66
CA LEU A 717 35.02 25.22 31.35
C LEU A 717 34.63 23.83 30.87
N LEU A 718 35.43 22.81 31.22
CA LEU A 718 35.10 21.40 30.94
C LEU A 718 33.75 20.99 31.52
N PHE A 719 33.38 21.50 32.71
CA PHE A 719 32.08 21.24 33.32
C PHE A 719 30.93 21.79 32.46
N TYR A 720 31.06 23.03 31.97
CA TYR A 720 30.05 23.65 31.11
C TYR A 720 30.00 23.02 29.72
N GLN A 721 31.14 22.68 29.12
CA GLN A 721 31.19 21.92 27.86
C GLN A 721 30.49 20.57 28.00
N ALA A 722 30.71 19.85 29.11
CA ALA A 722 30.02 18.60 29.42
C ALA A 722 28.51 18.79 29.65
N PHE A 723 28.11 19.92 30.25
CA PHE A 723 26.71 20.27 30.41
C PHE A 723 26.04 20.51 29.05
N VAL A 724 26.62 21.35 28.19
CA VAL A 724 26.08 21.66 26.86
C VAL A 724 26.05 20.41 25.98
N SER A 725 27.09 19.58 26.00
CA SER A 725 27.12 18.33 25.24
C SER A 725 26.06 17.33 25.69
N ARG A 726 25.67 17.35 26.97
CA ARG A 726 24.62 16.47 27.50
C ARG A 726 23.21 16.91 27.06
N TYR A 727 22.91 18.20 27.11
CA TYR A 727 21.55 18.71 26.87
C TYR A 727 21.30 19.21 25.46
N VAL A 728 22.35 19.64 24.74
CA VAL A 728 22.23 20.25 23.42
C VAL A 728 23.21 19.59 22.43
N LYS A 729 23.10 18.26 22.33
CA LYS A 729 23.96 17.42 21.48
C LYS A 729 24.09 17.93 20.04
N PHE A 730 23.06 18.55 19.49
CA PHE A 730 23.09 19.12 18.14
C PHE A 730 24.16 20.22 17.98
N LEU A 731 24.38 21.07 18.98
CA LEU A 731 25.40 22.15 18.92
C LEU A 731 26.83 21.62 18.99
N THR A 732 27.03 20.43 19.55
CA THR A 732 28.34 19.79 19.64
C THR A 732 28.70 18.96 18.40
N ARG A 733 27.76 18.76 17.48
CA ARG A 733 28.04 18.09 16.21
C ARG A 733 28.34 19.13 15.14
N LEU A 734 29.31 18.84 14.27
CA LEU A 734 29.86 19.81 13.34
C LEU A 734 28.83 20.38 12.32
N THR A 735 27.81 19.62 11.87
CA THR A 735 26.77 20.12 10.96
C THR A 735 25.81 20.99 11.75
N GLY A 736 25.42 20.54 12.94
CA GLY A 736 24.52 21.31 13.79
C GLY A 736 25.12 22.63 14.24
N LYS A 737 26.39 22.62 14.59
CA LYS A 737 27.22 23.80 14.83
C LYS A 737 27.28 24.72 13.60
N GLY A 738 27.49 24.16 12.41
CA GLY A 738 27.46 24.91 11.14
C GLY A 738 26.14 25.64 10.91
N PHE A 739 25.01 24.93 11.02
CA PHE A 739 23.68 25.55 10.90
C PHE A 739 23.41 26.59 11.99
N TRP A 740 23.91 26.37 13.20
CA TRP A 740 23.76 27.32 14.28
C TRP A 740 24.52 28.63 13.99
N TYR A 741 25.73 28.56 13.44
CA TYR A 741 26.48 29.75 13.02
C TYR A 741 25.89 30.43 11.79
N VAL A 742 25.24 29.70 10.88
CA VAL A 742 24.45 30.32 9.81
C VAL A 742 23.34 31.20 10.40
N PHE A 743 22.62 30.68 11.40
CA PHE A 743 21.58 31.42 12.10
C PHE A 743 22.18 32.63 12.86
N LEU A 744 23.22 32.43 13.67
CA LEU A 744 23.85 33.52 14.43
C LEU A 744 24.47 34.59 13.53
N GLY A 745 25.04 34.23 12.37
CA GLY A 745 25.60 35.20 11.43
C GLY A 745 24.55 36.13 10.83
N ILE A 746 23.37 35.59 10.49
CA ILE A 746 22.21 36.39 10.06
C ILE A 746 21.72 37.27 11.21
N HIS A 747 21.63 36.71 12.42
CA HIS A 747 21.17 37.44 13.61
C HIS A 747 22.09 38.61 13.96
N VAL A 748 23.42 38.40 13.94
CA VAL A 748 24.43 39.45 14.14
C VAL A 748 24.29 40.57 13.11
N PHE A 749 24.08 40.23 11.83
CA PHE A 749 23.87 41.23 10.79
C PHE A 749 22.64 42.08 11.07
N ILE A 750 21.51 41.44 11.40
CA ILE A 750 20.25 42.14 11.70
C ILE A 750 20.44 43.04 12.92
N ALA A 751 20.88 42.50 14.06
CA ALA A 751 21.00 43.23 15.32
C ALA A 751 21.89 44.48 15.20
N LEU A 752 23.08 44.36 14.61
CA LEU A 752 23.99 45.50 14.47
C LEU A 752 23.55 46.53 13.43
N TRP A 753 22.75 46.11 12.44
CA TRP A 753 22.27 46.99 11.36
C TRP A 753 20.98 47.71 11.74
N THR A 754 20.00 47.00 12.31
CA THR A 754 18.68 47.58 12.64
C THR A 754 18.74 48.50 13.84
N ASN A 755 19.58 48.17 14.82
CA ASN A 755 19.69 48.96 16.06
C ASN A 755 20.70 50.11 15.92
N ASP A 756 21.22 50.35 14.72
CA ASP A 756 22.28 51.34 14.40
C ASP A 756 23.50 51.28 15.35
N ALA A 757 23.73 50.11 15.97
CA ALA A 757 24.76 49.94 17.00
C ALA A 757 26.17 50.00 16.41
N TRP A 758 26.40 49.26 15.32
CA TRP A 758 27.64 49.32 14.56
C TRP A 758 27.45 48.73 13.14
N PRO A 759 26.78 49.45 12.23
CA PRO A 759 26.38 48.90 10.92
C PRO A 759 27.54 48.36 10.09
N PHE A 760 28.71 49.00 10.16
CA PHE A 760 29.94 48.55 9.49
C PHE A 760 30.44 47.20 10.03
N ALA A 761 30.43 47.01 11.35
CA ALA A 761 30.77 45.71 11.93
C ALA A 761 29.71 44.66 11.61
N GLY A 762 28.41 45.01 11.57
CA GLY A 762 27.34 44.12 11.10
C GLY A 762 27.61 43.58 9.69
N LEU A 763 28.02 44.46 8.77
CA LEU A 763 28.35 44.12 7.38
C LEU A 763 29.57 43.19 7.23
N ILE A 764 30.51 43.21 8.17
CA ILE A 764 31.73 42.37 8.13
C ILE A 764 31.53 41.08 8.94
N LEU A 765 31.14 41.22 10.20
CA LEU A 765 31.02 40.10 11.15
C LEU A 765 29.88 39.16 10.77
N GLY A 766 28.71 39.68 10.38
CA GLY A 766 27.55 38.88 10.03
C GLY A 766 27.82 37.90 8.88
N PRO A 767 28.23 38.38 7.69
CA PRO A 767 28.62 37.52 6.57
C PRO A 767 29.83 36.62 6.89
N GLY A 768 30.81 37.10 7.66
CA GLY A 768 31.95 36.28 8.08
C GLY A 768 31.54 35.06 8.90
N ILE A 769 30.71 35.27 9.92
CA ILE A 769 30.16 34.20 10.78
C ILE A 769 29.27 33.25 9.96
N PHE A 770 28.45 33.80 9.07
CA PHE A 770 27.59 33.02 8.17
C PHE A 770 28.42 32.08 7.26
N LEU A 771 29.50 32.58 6.65
CA LEU A 771 30.37 31.77 5.77
C LEU A 771 31.07 30.65 6.54
N VAL A 772 31.52 30.91 7.77
CA VAL A 772 32.07 29.86 8.67
C VAL A 772 31.00 28.81 8.96
N GLY A 773 29.75 29.23 9.23
CA GLY A 773 28.62 28.33 9.40
C GLY A 773 28.33 27.46 8.17
N CYS A 774 28.32 28.05 6.98
CA CYS A 774 28.14 27.32 5.71
C CYS A 774 29.26 26.31 5.46
N ALA A 775 30.51 26.70 5.67
CA ALA A 775 31.67 25.80 5.52
C ALA A 775 31.57 24.62 6.49
N GLY A 776 31.22 24.88 7.74
CA GLY A 776 30.98 23.86 8.77
C GLY A 776 29.86 22.89 8.41
N ALA A 777 28.71 23.41 7.98
CA ALA A 777 27.57 22.60 7.58
C ALA A 777 27.89 21.74 6.34
N TYR A 778 28.61 22.31 5.36
CA TYR A 778 29.02 21.58 4.15
C TYR A 778 30.00 20.45 4.46
N ILE A 779 31.08 20.74 5.19
CA ILE A 779 32.06 19.72 5.59
C ILE A 779 31.37 18.65 6.43
N GLY A 780 30.50 19.05 7.34
CA GLY A 780 29.70 18.16 8.15
C GLY A 780 28.90 17.17 7.33
N MET A 781 28.05 17.67 6.43
CA MET A 781 27.24 16.86 5.52
C MET A 781 28.08 15.96 4.60
N ALA A 782 29.23 16.42 4.13
CA ALA A 782 30.13 15.60 3.31
C ALA A 782 30.66 14.40 4.09
N LYS A 783 31.04 14.58 5.36
CA LYS A 783 31.50 13.50 6.24
C LYS A 783 30.35 12.59 6.67
N THR A 784 29.14 13.12 6.89
CA THR A 784 27.93 12.31 7.08
C THR A 784 27.76 11.29 5.96
N ARG A 785 27.85 11.75 4.71
CA ARG A 785 27.66 10.91 3.51
C ARG A 785 28.70 9.80 3.40
N ALA A 786 29.96 10.10 3.74
CA ALA A 786 31.03 9.11 3.76
C ALA A 786 30.76 8.03 4.80
N LEU A 787 30.36 8.43 6.01
CA LEU A 787 30.07 7.49 7.09
C LEU A 787 28.76 6.71 6.85
N ASP A 788 27.78 7.31 6.18
CA ASP A 788 26.58 6.63 5.68
C ASP A 788 26.89 5.57 4.62
N ALA A 789 27.89 5.80 3.77
CA ALA A 789 28.34 4.80 2.83
C ALA A 789 28.92 3.58 3.57
N VAL A 790 29.71 3.79 4.63
CA VAL A 790 30.20 2.71 5.51
C VAL A 790 29.02 1.99 6.18
N ALA A 791 28.08 2.73 6.78
CA ALA A 791 26.91 2.16 7.44
C ALA A 791 26.09 1.27 6.48
N ARG A 792 25.83 1.75 5.26
CA ARG A 792 25.06 1.00 4.25
C ARG A 792 25.74 -0.32 3.88
N LYS A 793 27.08 -0.33 3.76
CA LYS A 793 27.83 -1.55 3.47
C LYS A 793 27.82 -2.54 4.63
N LEU A 794 27.88 -2.05 5.87
CA LEU A 794 27.82 -2.88 7.07
C LEU A 794 26.39 -3.40 7.36
N VAL A 795 25.34 -2.64 7.02
CA VAL A 795 23.92 -3.03 7.24
C VAL A 795 23.49 -4.22 6.37
N VAL A 796 24.13 -4.43 5.22
CA VAL A 796 23.85 -5.58 4.36
C VAL A 796 24.29 -6.89 5.02
N GLN A 797 25.18 -6.84 6.01
CA GLN A 797 25.63 -8.01 6.74
C GLN A 797 24.59 -8.46 7.76
N SER A 798 24.42 -9.77 7.92
CA SER A 798 23.53 -10.32 8.95
C SER A 798 24.00 -9.90 10.36
N PRO A 799 23.12 -9.85 11.38
CA PRO A 799 23.53 -9.53 12.76
C PRO A 799 24.64 -10.45 13.28
N GLU A 800 24.66 -11.71 12.84
CA GLU A 800 25.70 -12.69 13.15
C GLU A 800 27.03 -12.33 12.47
N GLN A 801 26.99 -11.95 11.19
CA GLN A 801 28.16 -11.48 10.45
C GLN A 801 28.69 -10.18 11.03
N LEU A 802 27.84 -9.25 11.47
CA LEU A 802 28.25 -8.02 12.13
C LEU A 802 28.93 -8.30 13.47
N SER A 803 28.38 -9.24 14.27
CA SER A 803 28.99 -9.69 15.52
C SER A 803 30.35 -10.36 15.28
N LEU A 804 30.45 -11.18 14.22
CA LEU A 804 31.69 -11.83 13.83
C LEU A 804 32.72 -10.82 13.31
N LEU A 805 32.31 -9.86 12.48
CA LEU A 805 33.13 -8.76 12.00
C LEU A 805 33.63 -7.92 13.16
N TYR A 806 32.76 -7.59 14.11
CA TYR A 806 33.14 -6.88 15.33
C TYR A 806 34.19 -7.67 16.13
N LYS A 807 33.96 -8.96 16.39
CA LYS A 807 34.90 -9.82 17.11
C LYS A 807 36.25 -9.96 16.41
N ASN A 808 36.25 -10.04 15.08
CA ASN A 808 37.46 -10.20 14.28
C ASN A 808 38.30 -8.91 14.21
N ASN A 809 37.70 -7.75 14.48
CA ASN A 809 38.39 -6.46 14.38
C ASN A 809 38.64 -5.81 15.76
N ALA A 810 37.91 -6.17 16.81
CA ALA A 810 38.15 -5.69 18.18
C ALA A 810 39.26 -6.50 18.88
N LEU A 811 40.45 -6.50 18.29
CA LEU A 811 41.57 -7.35 18.71
C LEU A 811 42.30 -6.80 19.94
N SER A 812 42.35 -5.47 20.08
CA SER A 812 43.14 -4.80 21.12
C SER A 812 42.44 -4.86 22.49
N HIS A 813 41.12 -4.64 22.51
CA HIS A 813 40.33 -4.57 23.75
C HIS A 813 38.95 -5.19 23.59
N MET A 814 38.89 -6.52 23.48
CA MET A 814 37.66 -7.28 23.21
C MET A 814 36.51 -7.00 24.21
N SER A 815 36.84 -6.64 25.46
CA SER A 815 35.86 -6.29 26.50
C SER A 815 35.38 -4.83 26.46
N GLU A 816 36.17 -3.90 25.92
CA GLU A 816 35.87 -2.45 25.96
C GLU A 816 35.29 -1.94 24.64
N GLY A 817 35.74 -2.50 23.51
CA GLY A 817 35.18 -2.29 22.18
C GLY A 817 36.18 -1.89 21.11
N LEU A 818 35.69 -1.44 19.96
CA LEU A 818 36.53 -1.07 18.81
C LEU A 818 37.27 0.25 19.07
N THR A 819 38.58 0.25 18.88
CA THR A 819 39.42 1.46 18.82
C THR A 819 39.16 2.23 17.53
N GLN A 820 39.62 3.48 17.47
CA GLN A 820 39.52 4.33 16.26
C GLN A 820 40.18 3.68 15.05
N GLU A 821 41.35 3.06 15.24
CA GLU A 821 42.09 2.40 14.17
C GLU A 821 41.38 1.13 13.68
N GLU A 822 40.85 0.32 14.60
CA GLU A 822 40.07 -0.89 14.26
C GLU A 822 38.77 -0.54 13.51
N PHE A 823 38.07 0.52 13.93
CA PHE A 823 36.91 1.03 13.18
C PHE A 823 37.31 1.52 11.78
N ASN A 824 38.44 2.21 11.66
CA ASN A 824 38.94 2.67 10.37
C ASN A 824 39.32 1.50 9.45
N ASN A 825 39.87 0.42 10.02
CA ASN A 825 40.16 -0.82 9.30
C ASN A 825 38.87 -1.49 8.82
N ILE A 826 37.81 -1.50 9.63
CA ILE A 826 36.48 -1.97 9.20
C ILE A 826 35.98 -1.13 8.02
N ALA A 827 36.04 0.19 8.11
CA ALA A 827 35.59 1.09 7.04
C ALA A 827 36.39 0.89 5.74
N ARG A 828 37.71 0.74 5.85
CA ARG A 828 38.61 0.46 4.74
C ARG A 828 38.28 -0.87 4.08
N ASN A 829 38.16 -1.94 4.86
CA ASN A 829 37.98 -3.29 4.36
C ASN A 829 36.60 -3.53 3.75
N ASN A 830 35.55 -2.86 4.26
CA ASN A 830 34.17 -3.11 3.83
C ASN A 830 33.63 -2.06 2.85
N ALA A 831 34.12 -0.82 2.92
CA ALA A 831 33.62 0.29 2.10
C ALA A 831 34.71 0.96 1.26
N GLY A 832 35.99 0.61 1.42
CA GLY A 832 37.10 1.28 0.72
C GLY A 832 37.33 2.72 1.19
N ILE A 833 36.80 3.09 2.36
CA ILE A 833 36.88 4.45 2.91
C ILE A 833 37.88 4.47 4.06
N VAL A 834 38.83 5.40 4.01
CA VAL A 834 39.80 5.65 5.09
C VAL A 834 39.52 7.02 5.66
N PHE A 835 39.28 7.08 6.97
CA PHE A 835 39.10 8.32 7.72
C PHE A 835 40.44 8.79 8.28
N ALA A 836 40.62 10.11 8.34
CA ALA A 836 41.76 10.74 9.02
C ALA A 836 41.61 10.64 10.55
N ALA A 837 42.70 10.79 11.31
CA ALA A 837 42.70 10.65 12.77
C ALA A 837 41.74 11.66 13.45
N GLU A 838 41.68 12.88 12.94
CA GLU A 838 40.82 13.94 13.43
C GLU A 838 39.34 13.63 13.16
N GLU A 839 39.04 13.02 12.01
CA GLU A 839 37.69 12.59 11.64
C GLU A 839 37.21 11.46 12.54
N LEU A 840 38.08 10.50 12.85
CA LEU A 840 37.75 9.40 13.76
C LEU A 840 37.35 9.92 15.14
N GLY A 841 37.96 11.01 15.61
CA GLY A 841 37.52 11.72 16.82
C GLY A 841 36.07 12.20 16.75
N LEU A 842 35.69 12.85 15.64
CA LEU A 842 34.31 13.32 15.41
C LEU A 842 33.32 12.17 15.29
N ILE A 843 33.72 11.09 14.61
CA ILE A 843 32.90 9.89 14.41
C ILE A 843 32.63 9.19 15.75
N PHE A 844 33.67 9.03 16.60
CA PHE A 844 33.52 8.43 17.93
C PHE A 844 32.67 9.31 18.85
N ASN A 845 32.83 10.62 18.76
CA ASN A 845 31.97 11.54 19.49
C ASN A 845 30.49 11.36 19.10
N ALA A 846 30.21 11.09 17.82
CA ALA A 846 28.86 10.93 17.32
C ALA A 846 28.25 9.53 17.55
N ILE A 847 29.06 8.45 17.49
CA ILE A 847 28.58 7.05 17.66
C ILE A 847 28.50 6.65 19.12
N CYS A 848 29.51 6.97 19.94
CA CYS A 848 29.61 6.47 21.32
C CYS A 848 29.69 7.58 22.37
N ASP A 849 29.22 8.79 22.04
CA ASP A 849 29.18 9.97 22.93
C ASP A 849 30.56 10.32 23.51
N GLY A 850 31.62 10.21 22.69
CA GLY A 850 32.98 10.61 23.04
C GLY A 850 33.76 9.60 23.88
N ARG A 851 33.23 8.38 24.05
CA ARG A 851 33.99 7.25 24.61
C ARG A 851 35.16 6.88 23.70
N ARG A 852 36.22 6.31 24.29
CA ARG A 852 37.41 5.85 23.55
C ARG A 852 37.16 4.62 22.68
N PHE A 853 36.07 3.89 22.93
CA PHE A 853 35.75 2.63 22.27
C PHE A 853 34.30 2.62 21.79
N ILE A 854 34.05 2.02 20.61
CA ILE A 854 32.70 1.75 20.10
C ILE A 854 32.31 0.33 20.52
N THR A 855 31.27 0.18 21.34
CA THR A 855 30.76 -1.14 21.71
C THR A 855 29.91 -1.74 20.59
N LEU A 856 29.70 -3.06 20.60
CA LEU A 856 28.81 -3.72 19.64
C LEU A 856 27.39 -3.13 19.68
N ARG A 857 26.93 -2.71 20.87
CA ARG A 857 25.64 -2.04 21.03
C ARG A 857 25.63 -0.68 20.34
N ASP A 858 26.69 0.12 20.51
CA ASP A 858 26.79 1.45 19.88
C ASP A 858 26.80 1.31 18.36
N LEU A 859 27.57 0.33 17.84
CA LEU A 859 27.61 0.02 16.42
C LEU A 859 26.22 -0.43 15.90
N ALA A 860 25.53 -1.31 16.61
CA ALA A 860 24.20 -1.77 16.23
C ALA A 860 23.14 -0.65 16.27
N VAL A 861 23.15 0.19 17.31
CA VAL A 861 22.26 1.34 17.45
C VAL A 861 22.51 2.34 16.32
N TRP A 862 23.78 2.62 16.01
CA TRP A 862 24.14 3.49 14.89
C TRP A 862 23.64 2.96 13.55
N LEU A 863 23.80 1.65 13.28
CA LEU A 863 23.36 1.05 12.01
C LEU A 863 21.83 1.02 11.84
N GLN A 864 21.09 0.91 12.94
CA GLN A 864 19.62 0.84 12.97
C GLN A 864 18.94 2.22 13.09
N GLY A 865 19.64 3.22 13.64
CA GLY A 865 19.12 4.56 13.88
C GLY A 865 19.23 5.52 12.69
N PRO A 866 18.67 6.74 12.82
CA PRO A 866 18.90 7.81 11.86
C PRO A 866 20.39 8.13 11.78
N ARG A 867 20.96 8.01 10.59
CA ARG A 867 22.40 7.97 10.34
C ARG A 867 23.04 9.35 10.10
N THR A 868 22.32 10.42 10.41
CA THR A 868 22.86 11.78 10.44
C THR A 868 23.94 11.88 11.51
N LEU A 869 25.17 11.55 11.11
CA LEU A 869 26.41 11.88 11.78
C LEU A 869 26.82 13.26 11.32
N VAL A 870 27.26 14.08 12.25
CA VAL A 870 27.61 15.49 12.07
C VAL A 870 26.42 16.42 12.07
#